data_AF-A0A1F9MWZ1-F1
#
_entry.id   AF-A0A1F9MWZ1-F1
#
_cell.length_a   1.000
_cell.length_b   1.000
_cell.length_c   1.000
_cell.angle_alpha   90.00
_cell.angle_beta   90.00
_cell.angle_gamma   90.00
#
_symmetry.space_group_name_H-M   'P 1'
#
loop_
_entity.id
_entity.type
_entity.pdbx_description
1 polymer ?
#
loop_
_entity_poly.entity_id
_entity_poly.type
_entity_poly.pdbx_seq_one_letter_code
_entity_poly.pdbx_strand_id
1 'polypeptide(L)'
;MTGQAAYPETFPAGSLIVPMDRAYQTDAGLLQAYGLLFQLLRQGMTVYWIIEPTKTWHAKACNDLVDPCPWDCGEEGSGVKCAYPTASPDFYVGASVLWNSAGQHLPGATIALHGYRGGPFVIDSYDAAAAAAIVDAWNTQSQPWAQRSTFAVVAAHVANAAFDVKVTKEMLAAPTIAVFADGNENIATGYLRAAGIKQSNGSEFPAAKCGAGNPPTPCGPGTANPDMLTVPSIMGDMGTCTSPNYDHKNGALFTTDGVPAYCQIMSMHWDVADRNTVECNGGACGTSQSVCGNKTITYHGHEVIAEVRSFLNYPTHLFAECQAVNAYENLIPNPAWPFLDDPERIGHFLTTVGTWPTCLSGNTCPAGQDTKGGVQCVVGGCDNGTRNCCLPKDAKEQGLGFAIGGTPASADVQVFHPEVAYNQLDGAFKTTGGSEPSYNLSTYFETEYKNDMDITFITGPDGPGDEDIWMTGYLDGICRIYEEGGDQCEGVGKVSYLGGHSYKDMTAGTRLFLNALFEADCVTSVGQPDFYLDLLGDATIVATSLPVQRTYAADYYNWGLGAALDTQASLLLPPSVSPAAYEQPGTVNASGDIEWEIGTVGTYFGMAGDPEYSGSRWATVSFSQEGQHVVEFQLQYRVGVSVRQAPPGRINVTVVLDSDSDGVPDSQEPPGCELNPGCCGDQNGDGCDDCAPNVDTDGDGVCDSGDSDPNNRYVCSDRDGDTCEDCTAGSFQPANDGEDLDGDGLCDAGDPDIDGDGIDNASDAAPTDPTVCGDTDSDGCEDCVSGAFNPANDGPDTDGDGICNLGDSDDDGDGMPDTSDLCPTGETGWTSSLSTDNDGDGCRDATEDNDDDNDGITDGSDLAPLDPHVCGDSDSDGCEDCVSGVFDPANDGPDTDGDGICDASDPEINDRYVCGDSDGDTCDDCFVAGAFAPMDDGVDTDGDGSCDAGDLDDDDDGVTDSLDLASLDPYICGDSDGDTCDDCAIVGGLDPDNDGTDGDLDGECDQGDLDDDNDGVLDTSDLCPTGETGWTSNSSTDADVDGCRDATEDLDDDNDGVLDIDDSSPTDPYACGDGDGDTCDDCAVMGLAAPGNDGPDADGDGLCDVGDLDDDNDGVPDVNDLCPTGEMEWTSSPTTDVDGDGCRDETEDQDDDNDGFGDVDETSCGSDPASATSTCDNRSGEAYIARGSCGCRQNGSGEAFTWLLAVFCAWSTRRSRQRDAKH
;
A
#
# COMPACT_ATOMS: atom_id res chain seq x y z
N MET A 1 0.88 -1.85 -1.03
CA MET A 1 2.29 -1.48 -1.31
C MET A 1 2.26 -0.78 -2.66
N THR A 2 2.35 0.54 -2.69
CA THR A 2 1.93 1.35 -3.86
C THR A 2 2.44 0.82 -5.22
N GLY A 3 1.50 0.63 -6.15
CA GLY A 3 1.81 0.37 -7.56
C GLY A 3 2.80 1.41 -8.07
N GLN A 4 4.01 0.97 -8.40
CA GLN A 4 5.13 1.89 -8.57
C GLN A 4 5.02 2.62 -9.92
N ALA A 5 4.64 3.90 -9.88
CA ALA A 5 4.91 4.83 -10.97
C ALA A 5 6.41 4.82 -11.33
N ALA A 6 6.76 5.11 -12.59
CA ALA A 6 8.15 5.04 -13.03
C ALA A 6 9.05 5.92 -12.15
N TYR A 7 10.04 5.33 -11.50
CA TYR A 7 10.87 6.02 -10.51
C TYR A 7 12.28 6.29 -11.04
N PRO A 8 12.93 7.41 -10.64
CA PRO A 8 14.31 7.67 -11.01
C PRO A 8 15.26 6.70 -10.31
N GLU A 9 16.22 6.14 -11.06
CA GLU A 9 17.29 5.28 -10.55
C GLU A 9 18.61 5.62 -11.27
N THR A 10 19.73 5.57 -10.56
CA THR A 10 21.07 5.79 -11.13
C THR A 10 21.84 4.48 -11.20
N PHE A 11 22.08 3.98 -12.40
CA PHE A 11 22.90 2.78 -12.59
C PHE A 11 24.39 3.15 -12.66
N PRO A 12 25.27 2.47 -11.91
CA PRO A 12 26.71 2.71 -11.94
C PRO A 12 27.36 2.24 -13.25
N ALA A 13 28.60 2.71 -13.48
CA ALA A 13 29.42 2.19 -14.58
C ALA A 13 29.66 0.69 -14.42
N GLY A 14 29.59 -0.07 -15.52
CA GLY A 14 29.69 -1.53 -15.51
C GLY A 14 28.36 -2.27 -15.56
N SER A 15 27.22 -1.58 -15.40
CA SER A 15 25.89 -2.16 -15.62
C SER A 15 25.72 -2.67 -17.05
N LEU A 16 24.98 -3.77 -17.21
CA LEU A 16 24.76 -4.44 -18.49
C LEU A 16 23.45 -3.94 -19.11
N ILE A 17 23.47 -3.65 -20.41
CA ILE A 17 22.32 -3.14 -21.17
C ILE A 17 22.00 -4.12 -22.30
N VAL A 18 20.75 -4.58 -22.37
CA VAL A 18 20.21 -5.34 -23.49
C VAL A 18 19.41 -4.37 -24.38
N PRO A 19 19.99 -3.89 -25.49
CA PRO A 19 19.31 -2.96 -26.39
C PRO A 19 18.10 -3.61 -27.07
N MET A 20 17.01 -2.84 -27.16
CA MET A 20 15.76 -3.20 -27.83
C MET A 20 15.52 -2.36 -29.10
N ASP A 21 16.47 -1.50 -29.45
CA ASP A 21 16.48 -0.70 -30.67
C ASP A 21 17.03 -1.48 -31.87
N ARG A 22 16.59 -1.09 -33.08
CA ARG A 22 16.99 -1.76 -34.33
C ARG A 22 18.37 -1.35 -34.83
N ALA A 23 19.01 -0.36 -34.21
CA ALA A 23 20.38 0.01 -34.57
C ALA A 23 21.34 -1.11 -34.14
N TYR A 24 21.18 -1.64 -32.92
CA TYR A 24 22.06 -2.68 -32.39
C TYR A 24 21.46 -4.09 -32.38
N GLN A 25 20.12 -4.18 -32.36
CA GLN A 25 19.42 -5.45 -32.31
C GLN A 25 18.74 -5.78 -33.66
N THR A 26 19.01 -6.97 -34.21
CA THR A 26 18.23 -7.44 -35.38
C THR A 26 16.84 -7.88 -34.95
N ASP A 27 15.89 -7.89 -35.88
CA ASP A 27 14.54 -8.42 -35.64
C ASP A 27 14.57 -9.81 -34.96
N ALA A 28 15.38 -10.74 -35.47
CA ALA A 28 15.53 -12.06 -34.87
C ALA A 28 16.24 -12.01 -33.50
N GLY A 29 17.19 -11.09 -33.31
CA GLY A 29 17.85 -10.85 -32.02
C GLY A 29 16.91 -10.30 -30.96
N LEU A 30 15.96 -9.43 -31.35
CA LEU A 30 15.00 -8.79 -30.45
C LEU A 30 14.04 -9.83 -29.85
N LEU A 31 13.50 -10.75 -30.65
CA LEU A 31 12.70 -11.86 -30.12
C LEU A 31 13.50 -12.65 -29.08
N GLN A 32 14.78 -12.90 -29.34
CA GLN A 32 15.64 -13.65 -28.44
C GLN A 32 16.14 -12.87 -27.24
N ALA A 33 15.99 -11.55 -27.22
CA ALA A 33 16.22 -10.72 -26.04
C ALA A 33 15.22 -11.08 -24.93
N TYR A 34 13.93 -11.26 -25.27
CA TYR A 34 12.93 -11.75 -24.30
C TYR A 34 13.24 -13.16 -23.79
N GLY A 35 13.78 -14.03 -24.64
CA GLY A 35 14.26 -15.35 -24.20
C GLY A 35 15.48 -15.27 -23.29
N LEU A 36 16.40 -14.34 -23.55
CA LEU A 36 17.54 -14.07 -22.67
C LEU A 36 17.06 -13.53 -21.32
N LEU A 37 16.14 -12.57 -21.32
CA LEU A 37 15.49 -12.02 -20.14
C LEU A 37 14.88 -13.13 -19.28
N PHE A 38 14.08 -14.01 -19.89
CA PHE A 38 13.53 -15.17 -19.21
C PHE A 38 14.62 -16.05 -18.56
N GLN A 39 15.78 -16.23 -19.19
CA GLN A 39 16.88 -17.02 -18.60
C GLN A 39 17.64 -16.27 -17.49
N LEU A 40 17.78 -14.95 -17.59
CA LEU A 40 18.40 -14.14 -16.55
C LEU A 40 17.56 -14.20 -15.27
N LEU A 41 16.26 -13.94 -15.39
CA LEU A 41 15.30 -14.00 -14.29
C LEU A 41 15.22 -15.40 -13.68
N ARG A 42 15.19 -16.45 -14.52
CA ARG A 42 15.21 -17.85 -14.05
C ARG A 42 16.43 -18.19 -13.20
N GLN A 43 17.55 -17.51 -13.43
CA GLN A 43 18.79 -17.69 -12.66
C GLN A 43 18.89 -16.74 -11.45
N GLY A 44 17.81 -16.04 -11.11
CA GLY A 44 17.72 -15.16 -9.94
C GLY A 44 18.34 -13.79 -10.13
N MET A 45 18.63 -13.37 -11.38
CA MET A 45 19.13 -12.03 -11.67
C MET A 45 17.95 -11.06 -11.71
N THR A 46 18.08 -9.90 -11.06
CA THR A 46 17.12 -8.80 -11.21
C THR A 46 17.30 -8.12 -12.57
N VAL A 47 16.20 -7.78 -13.23
CA VAL A 47 16.22 -7.05 -14.50
C VAL A 47 15.27 -5.87 -14.46
N TYR A 48 15.78 -4.70 -14.83
CA TYR A 48 15.05 -3.44 -14.83
C TYR A 48 14.58 -3.10 -16.24
N TRP A 49 13.29 -2.82 -16.39
CA TRP A 49 12.71 -2.35 -17.64
C TRP A 49 12.65 -0.82 -17.62
N ILE A 50 13.43 -0.20 -18.49
CA ILE A 50 13.60 1.25 -18.51
C ILE A 50 12.68 1.87 -19.55
N ILE A 51 11.85 2.82 -19.14
CA ILE A 51 11.00 3.61 -20.02
C ILE A 51 10.95 5.06 -19.56
N GLU A 52 11.31 5.97 -20.46
CA GLU A 52 11.17 7.42 -20.23
C GLU A 52 9.70 7.85 -20.40
N PRO A 53 9.05 8.39 -19.36
CA PRO A 53 7.64 8.78 -19.42
C PRO A 53 7.33 9.96 -20.34
N THR A 54 8.28 10.86 -20.64
CA THR A 54 8.01 12.02 -21.53
C THR A 54 8.44 11.77 -22.98
N LYS A 55 8.37 10.53 -23.45
CA LYS A 55 8.84 10.17 -24.78
C LYS A 55 7.95 10.74 -25.88
N THR A 56 8.55 10.94 -27.05
CA THR A 56 7.83 11.38 -28.25
C THR A 56 8.02 10.38 -29.38
N TRP A 57 6.95 10.12 -30.13
CA TRP A 57 7.00 9.27 -31.32
C TRP A 57 7.24 10.09 -32.58
N HIS A 58 8.19 9.65 -33.41
CA HIS A 58 8.44 10.25 -34.72
C HIS A 58 7.97 9.31 -35.83
N ALA A 59 6.85 9.67 -36.44
CA ALA A 59 6.11 8.86 -37.41
C ALA A 59 6.83 8.64 -38.75
N LYS A 60 7.66 9.60 -39.18
CA LYS A 60 8.50 9.45 -40.37
C LYS A 60 9.86 8.86 -40.04
N ALA A 61 10.56 8.34 -41.04
CA ALA A 61 11.96 8.01 -40.86
C ALA A 61 12.74 9.28 -40.49
N CYS A 62 13.52 9.24 -39.41
CA CYS A 62 14.33 10.39 -38.96
C CYS A 62 15.31 10.94 -40.01
N ASN A 63 15.55 10.20 -41.10
CA ASN A 63 16.36 10.63 -42.22
C ASN A 63 15.56 11.30 -43.35
N ASP A 64 14.28 11.64 -43.12
CA ASP A 64 13.51 12.52 -43.99
C ASP A 64 14.13 13.92 -43.98
N LEU A 65 14.38 14.48 -45.16
CA LEU A 65 15.04 15.78 -45.32
C LEU A 65 14.12 16.96 -45.01
N VAL A 66 12.81 16.74 -44.98
CA VAL A 66 11.79 17.76 -44.71
C VAL A 66 11.37 17.72 -43.24
N ASP A 67 11.46 16.55 -42.61
CA ASP A 67 10.95 16.27 -41.28
C ASP A 67 11.94 15.40 -40.47
N PRO A 68 13.11 15.95 -40.08
CA PRO A 68 14.13 15.21 -39.34
C PRO A 68 13.86 15.27 -37.83
N CYS A 69 14.02 14.13 -37.16
CA CYS A 69 14.00 14.09 -35.69
C CYS A 69 15.31 14.66 -35.07
N PRO A 70 15.27 15.20 -33.84
CA PRO A 70 16.44 15.85 -33.24
C PRO A 70 17.58 14.85 -32.90
N TRP A 71 17.25 13.61 -32.55
CA TRP A 71 18.21 12.60 -32.10
C TRP A 71 18.88 11.81 -33.25
N ASP A 72 20.01 11.16 -32.94
CA ASP A 72 20.69 10.25 -33.87
C ASP A 72 20.43 8.77 -33.54
N CYS A 73 20.44 7.91 -34.57
CA CYS A 73 20.31 6.45 -34.40
C CYS A 73 21.64 5.75 -34.14
N GLY A 74 22.75 6.39 -34.52
CA GLY A 74 24.10 5.92 -34.22
C GLY A 74 24.56 6.44 -32.87
N GLU A 75 25.78 6.98 -32.84
CA GLU A 75 26.22 7.80 -31.71
C GLU A 75 25.57 9.18 -31.79
N GLU A 76 25.22 9.75 -30.63
CA GLU A 76 24.61 11.07 -30.55
C GLU A 76 25.59 12.15 -31.06
N GLY A 77 25.12 13.03 -31.94
CA GLY A 77 25.96 14.03 -32.63
C GLY A 77 26.72 13.51 -33.85
N SER A 78 26.52 12.26 -34.27
CA SER A 78 27.13 11.68 -35.48
C SER A 78 26.46 12.14 -36.79
N GLY A 79 25.22 12.63 -36.71
CA GLY A 79 24.36 12.93 -37.86
C GLY A 79 23.83 11.69 -38.58
N VAL A 80 24.02 10.49 -38.01
CA VAL A 80 23.49 9.24 -38.57
C VAL A 80 22.04 9.08 -38.13
N LYS A 81 21.12 9.57 -38.97
CA LYS A 81 19.67 9.53 -38.73
C LYS A 81 19.05 8.15 -38.97
N CYS A 82 18.00 7.84 -38.20
CA CYS A 82 17.25 6.59 -38.32
C CYS A 82 16.57 6.47 -39.69
N ALA A 83 16.71 5.32 -40.34
CA ALA A 83 16.07 5.05 -41.64
C ALA A 83 14.63 4.52 -41.51
N TYR A 84 14.02 4.70 -40.34
CA TYR A 84 12.72 4.16 -39.96
C TYR A 84 12.05 5.05 -38.90
N PRO A 85 10.72 4.98 -38.76
CA PRO A 85 9.97 5.61 -37.67
C PRO A 85 10.44 5.10 -36.31
N THR A 86 10.56 5.99 -35.33
CA THR A 86 11.19 5.68 -34.04
C THR A 86 10.73 6.64 -32.95
N ALA A 87 10.80 6.20 -31.70
CA ALA A 87 10.59 7.05 -30.54
C ALA A 87 11.88 7.80 -30.15
N SER A 88 11.74 8.85 -29.34
CA SER A 88 12.86 9.44 -28.61
C SER A 88 13.52 8.40 -27.69
N PRO A 89 14.83 8.54 -27.39
CA PRO A 89 15.53 7.65 -26.46
C PRO A 89 14.90 7.53 -25.07
N ASP A 90 15.05 6.34 -24.49
CA ASP A 90 14.82 6.03 -23.06
C ASP A 90 15.87 6.69 -22.18
N PHE A 91 17.14 6.63 -22.58
CA PHE A 91 18.25 7.24 -21.89
C PHE A 91 19.48 7.29 -22.80
N TYR A 92 20.48 8.06 -22.40
CA TYR A 92 21.74 8.20 -23.11
C TYR A 92 22.90 7.70 -22.27
N VAL A 93 23.72 6.81 -22.83
CA VAL A 93 24.96 6.42 -22.17
C VAL A 93 26.03 5.95 -23.17
N GLY A 94 27.29 6.21 -22.85
CA GLY A 94 28.43 5.61 -23.53
C GLY A 94 28.64 4.17 -23.06
N ALA A 95 28.89 3.23 -23.98
CA ALA A 95 28.96 1.81 -23.65
C ALA A 95 30.05 1.06 -24.42
N SER A 96 30.33 -0.17 -24.01
CA SER A 96 31.23 -1.10 -24.70
C SER A 96 30.42 -2.30 -25.17
N VAL A 97 30.58 -2.70 -26.43
CA VAL A 97 29.81 -3.80 -27.03
C VAL A 97 30.31 -5.14 -26.48
N LEU A 98 29.45 -5.88 -25.78
CA LEU A 98 29.74 -7.24 -25.34
C LEU A 98 29.42 -8.25 -26.46
N TRP A 99 28.19 -8.18 -26.99
CA TRP A 99 27.72 -8.96 -28.14
C TRP A 99 27.02 -8.06 -29.13
N ASN A 100 27.07 -8.46 -30.41
CA ASN A 100 26.46 -7.71 -31.50
C ASN A 100 25.56 -8.63 -32.34
N SER A 101 24.34 -8.17 -32.62
CA SER A 101 23.37 -8.83 -33.48
C SER A 101 23.35 -8.23 -34.90
N ALA A 102 23.43 -6.90 -35.03
CA ALA A 102 23.23 -6.15 -36.29
C ALA A 102 24.50 -5.92 -37.13
N GLY A 103 25.67 -6.36 -36.68
CA GLY A 103 26.93 -6.28 -37.45
C GLY A 103 27.57 -4.88 -37.50
N GLN A 104 27.05 -3.90 -36.75
CA GLN A 104 27.56 -2.52 -36.75
C GLN A 104 28.92 -2.37 -36.04
N HIS A 105 29.11 -3.02 -34.88
CA HIS A 105 30.32 -2.91 -34.05
C HIS A 105 30.87 -4.27 -33.63
N LEU A 106 32.20 -4.46 -33.63
CA LEU A 106 32.79 -5.72 -33.14
C LEU A 106 32.71 -5.77 -31.60
N PRO A 107 32.63 -6.98 -30.99
CA PRO A 107 32.79 -7.11 -29.54
C PRO A 107 34.06 -6.39 -29.04
N GLY A 108 33.91 -5.62 -27.96
CA GLY A 108 34.93 -4.74 -27.38
C GLY A 108 35.03 -3.36 -28.02
N ALA A 109 34.22 -3.02 -29.02
CA ALA A 109 34.16 -1.66 -29.55
C ALA A 109 33.46 -0.71 -28.55
N THR A 110 33.99 0.51 -28.44
CA THR A 110 33.38 1.59 -27.66
C THR A 110 32.31 2.30 -28.49
N ILE A 111 31.18 2.58 -27.85
CA ILE A 111 30.09 3.45 -28.28
C ILE A 111 30.22 4.72 -27.42
N ALA A 112 30.46 5.88 -28.05
CA ALA A 112 30.77 7.11 -27.33
C ALA A 112 29.60 7.61 -26.46
N LEU A 113 28.44 7.84 -27.07
CA LEU A 113 27.18 8.21 -26.42
C LEU A 113 26.04 7.74 -27.32
N HIS A 114 25.12 6.93 -26.83
CA HIS A 114 24.00 6.41 -27.60
C HIS A 114 22.69 6.55 -26.84
N GLY A 115 21.66 7.03 -27.51
CA GLY A 115 20.29 7.02 -27.01
C GLY A 115 19.65 5.65 -27.21
N TYR A 116 19.53 4.86 -26.15
CA TYR A 116 18.86 3.55 -26.20
C TYR A 116 17.37 3.74 -26.37
N ARG A 117 16.71 2.88 -27.17
CA ARG A 117 15.29 3.00 -27.52
C ARG A 117 14.55 1.68 -27.37
N GLY A 118 13.23 1.77 -27.38
CA GLY A 118 12.35 0.61 -27.48
C GLY A 118 12.23 -0.18 -26.19
N GLY A 119 12.41 0.47 -25.04
CA GLY A 119 12.29 -0.13 -23.71
C GLY A 119 13.44 -1.10 -23.42
N PRO A 120 14.71 -0.64 -23.40
CA PRO A 120 15.87 -1.47 -23.10
C PRO A 120 15.79 -2.08 -21.69
N PHE A 121 16.43 -3.24 -21.53
CA PHE A 121 16.55 -3.90 -20.22
C PHE A 121 17.94 -3.65 -19.64
N VAL A 122 17.99 -3.33 -18.34
CA VAL A 122 19.23 -3.06 -17.61
C VAL A 122 19.41 -4.07 -16.48
N ILE A 123 20.65 -4.49 -16.27
CA ILE A 123 21.07 -5.31 -15.13
C ILE A 123 22.14 -4.51 -14.39
N ASP A 124 21.98 -4.38 -13.07
CA ASP A 124 22.91 -3.63 -12.24
C ASP A 124 24.34 -4.20 -12.30
N SER A 125 25.33 -3.33 -12.10
CA SER A 125 26.74 -3.68 -12.03
C SER A 125 27.07 -4.79 -11.03
N TYR A 126 26.30 -4.92 -9.94
CA TYR A 126 26.43 -5.96 -8.94
C TYR A 126 26.27 -7.36 -9.55
N ASP A 127 25.27 -7.53 -10.42
CA ASP A 127 24.96 -8.80 -11.10
C ASP A 127 25.60 -8.92 -12.50
N ALA A 128 26.15 -7.83 -13.04
CA ALA A 128 26.64 -7.75 -14.42
C ALA A 128 27.64 -8.86 -14.80
N ALA A 129 28.52 -9.28 -13.87
CA ALA A 129 29.47 -10.36 -14.14
C ALA A 129 28.79 -11.73 -14.29
N ALA A 130 27.80 -12.03 -13.44
CA ALA A 130 27.02 -13.26 -13.53
C ALA A 130 26.11 -13.25 -14.78
N ALA A 131 25.43 -12.12 -15.02
CA ALA A 131 24.61 -11.90 -16.20
C ALA A 131 25.41 -12.03 -17.50
N ALA A 132 26.61 -11.47 -17.58
CA ALA A 132 27.49 -11.60 -18.75
C ALA A 132 27.83 -13.06 -19.08
N ALA A 133 28.05 -13.91 -18.07
CA ALA A 133 28.27 -15.33 -18.28
C ALA A 133 27.03 -16.05 -18.84
N ILE A 134 25.83 -15.63 -18.43
CA ILE A 134 24.55 -16.11 -18.97
C ILE A 134 24.38 -15.65 -20.42
N VAL A 135 24.65 -14.38 -20.72
CA VAL A 135 24.62 -13.82 -22.09
C VAL A 135 25.58 -14.58 -23.01
N ASP A 136 26.81 -14.84 -22.55
CA ASP A 136 27.79 -15.63 -23.29
C ASP A 136 27.29 -17.05 -23.58
N ALA A 137 26.75 -17.73 -22.57
CA ALA A 137 26.19 -19.07 -22.72
C ALA A 137 24.98 -19.08 -23.68
N TRP A 138 24.13 -18.05 -23.61
CA TRP A 138 22.99 -17.86 -24.49
C TRP A 138 23.41 -17.67 -25.95
N ASN A 139 24.35 -16.77 -26.21
CA ASN A 139 24.81 -16.47 -27.57
C ASN A 139 25.72 -17.55 -28.16
N THR A 140 26.44 -18.31 -27.33
CA THR A 140 27.28 -19.43 -27.80
C THR A 140 26.54 -20.78 -27.82
N GLN A 141 25.35 -20.85 -27.25
CA GLN A 141 24.59 -22.09 -27.01
C GLN A 141 25.41 -23.16 -26.27
N SER A 142 26.34 -22.74 -25.40
CA SER A 142 27.28 -23.64 -24.74
C SER A 142 26.62 -24.49 -23.65
N GLN A 143 25.47 -24.06 -23.13
CA GLN A 143 24.71 -24.73 -22.08
C GLN A 143 23.43 -25.39 -22.60
N PRO A 144 22.99 -26.54 -22.04
CA PRO A 144 21.75 -27.21 -22.45
C PRO A 144 20.50 -26.32 -22.34
N TRP A 145 20.44 -25.48 -21.31
CA TRP A 145 19.34 -24.53 -21.11
C TRP A 145 19.32 -23.42 -22.18
N ALA A 146 20.47 -23.06 -22.77
CA ALA A 146 20.59 -22.06 -23.85
C ALA A 146 20.32 -22.62 -25.26
N GLN A 147 20.30 -23.95 -25.43
CA GLN A 147 20.05 -24.58 -26.73
C GLN A 147 18.63 -24.34 -27.20
N ARG A 148 18.48 -23.94 -28.46
CA ARG A 148 17.20 -23.56 -29.09
C ARG A 148 17.19 -23.90 -30.57
N SER A 149 16.02 -24.22 -31.10
CA SER A 149 15.86 -24.61 -32.50
C SER A 149 15.97 -23.43 -33.47
N THR A 150 15.54 -22.25 -33.03
CA THR A 150 15.68 -20.98 -33.73
C THR A 150 16.82 -20.21 -33.05
N PHE A 151 17.84 -19.81 -33.79
CA PHE A 151 19.00 -19.12 -33.23
C PHE A 151 19.26 -17.76 -33.90
N ALA A 152 19.38 -16.75 -33.06
CA ALA A 152 19.88 -15.42 -33.35
C ALA A 152 20.83 -14.97 -32.23
N VAL A 153 21.70 -14.03 -32.53
CA VAL A 153 22.55 -13.40 -31.52
C VAL A 153 21.76 -12.26 -30.88
N VAL A 154 21.81 -12.17 -29.55
CA VAL A 154 21.26 -11.05 -28.78
C VAL A 154 22.40 -10.07 -28.53
N ALA A 155 22.24 -8.82 -28.95
CA ALA A 155 23.17 -7.75 -28.62
C ALA A 155 23.12 -7.44 -27.11
N ALA A 156 24.27 -7.10 -26.54
CA ALA A 156 24.39 -6.69 -25.14
C ALA A 156 25.58 -5.74 -25.01
N HIS A 157 25.45 -4.68 -24.23
CA HIS A 157 26.47 -3.66 -24.00
C HIS A 157 26.77 -3.52 -22.50
N VAL A 158 27.94 -2.95 -22.18
CA VAL A 158 28.35 -2.63 -20.80
C VAL A 158 28.50 -1.11 -20.69
N ALA A 159 27.81 -0.47 -19.75
CA ALA A 159 27.88 0.97 -19.55
C ALA A 159 29.30 1.39 -19.12
N ASN A 160 29.84 2.45 -19.72
CA ASN A 160 31.18 2.97 -19.42
C ASN A 160 31.17 4.07 -18.34
N ALA A 161 30.00 4.61 -18.03
CA ALA A 161 29.76 5.67 -17.04
C ALA A 161 28.45 5.37 -16.29
N ALA A 162 28.24 6.03 -15.16
CA ALA A 162 26.95 6.04 -14.51
C ALA A 162 25.93 6.81 -15.37
N PHE A 163 24.65 6.45 -15.27
CA PHE A 163 23.58 7.07 -16.04
C PHE A 163 22.26 7.00 -15.27
N ASP A 164 21.48 8.06 -15.39
CA ASP A 164 20.17 8.20 -14.75
C ASP A 164 19.08 7.73 -15.71
N VAL A 165 18.11 7.00 -15.16
CA VAL A 165 17.00 6.43 -15.92
C VAL A 165 15.70 6.46 -15.12
N LYS A 166 14.59 6.21 -15.80
CA LYS A 166 13.29 5.95 -15.19
C LYS A 166 12.97 4.46 -15.28
N VAL A 167 12.93 3.79 -14.13
CA VAL A 167 12.58 2.37 -14.02
C VAL A 167 11.07 2.25 -13.95
N THR A 168 10.48 1.56 -14.93
CA THR A 168 9.03 1.30 -14.96
C THR A 168 8.67 -0.02 -14.30
N LYS A 169 9.52 -1.04 -14.45
CA LYS A 169 9.32 -2.35 -13.82
C LYS A 169 10.64 -2.95 -13.36
N GLU A 170 10.66 -3.41 -12.11
CA GLU A 170 11.68 -4.30 -11.59
C GLU A 170 11.19 -5.74 -11.68
N MET A 171 11.90 -6.59 -12.43
CA MET A 171 11.55 -7.99 -12.65
C MET A 171 12.48 -8.90 -11.85
N LEU A 172 11.90 -9.83 -11.08
CA LEU A 172 12.60 -10.67 -10.12
C LEU A 172 12.51 -12.17 -10.42
N ALA A 173 11.49 -12.60 -11.17
CA ALA A 173 11.26 -14.00 -11.46
C ALA A 173 10.76 -14.22 -12.90
N ALA A 174 11.24 -15.28 -13.55
CA ALA A 174 10.72 -15.73 -14.83
C ALA A 174 9.35 -16.39 -14.66
N PRO A 175 8.35 -16.03 -15.48
CA PRO A 175 6.98 -16.53 -15.37
C PRO A 175 6.87 -18.04 -15.67
N THR A 176 5.91 -18.70 -15.03
CA THR A 176 5.31 -19.94 -15.57
C THR A 176 4.23 -19.58 -16.58
N ILE A 177 4.36 -20.09 -17.81
CA ILE A 177 3.49 -19.74 -18.94
C ILE A 177 2.73 -20.99 -19.37
N ALA A 178 1.40 -20.91 -19.42
CA ALA A 178 0.54 -21.94 -20.01
C ALA A 178 -0.07 -21.46 -21.33
N VAL A 179 -0.11 -22.36 -22.33
CA VAL A 179 -0.74 -22.09 -23.62
C VAL A 179 -1.92 -23.04 -23.80
N PHE A 180 -3.09 -22.50 -24.07
CA PHE A 180 -4.29 -23.29 -24.31
C PHE A 180 -4.21 -24.00 -25.66
N ALA A 181 -4.51 -25.30 -25.67
CA ALA A 181 -4.60 -26.12 -26.88
C ALA A 181 -5.94 -25.91 -27.59
N ASP A 182 -6.16 -24.67 -28.04
CA ASP A 182 -7.41 -24.17 -28.65
C ASP A 182 -7.54 -24.51 -30.15
N GLY A 183 -6.57 -25.20 -30.74
CA GLY A 183 -6.50 -25.53 -32.16
C GLY A 183 -5.66 -24.57 -33.00
N ASN A 184 -5.28 -23.42 -32.43
CA ASN A 184 -4.43 -22.38 -33.00
C ASN A 184 -3.17 -22.11 -32.15
N GLU A 185 -2.90 -22.98 -31.16
CA GLU A 185 -1.81 -22.87 -30.20
C GLU A 185 -0.40 -22.84 -30.83
N ASN A 186 -0.29 -23.30 -32.08
CA ASN A 186 0.94 -23.26 -32.87
C ASN A 186 1.41 -21.82 -33.18
N ILE A 187 0.54 -20.83 -32.98
CA ILE A 187 0.86 -19.41 -33.11
C ILE A 187 1.66 -18.94 -31.89
N ALA A 188 1.08 -19.03 -30.69
CA ALA A 188 1.72 -18.66 -29.43
C ALA A 188 3.04 -19.44 -29.21
N THR A 189 2.99 -20.77 -29.39
CA THR A 189 4.19 -21.60 -29.31
C THR A 189 5.22 -21.26 -30.39
N GLY A 190 4.79 -20.77 -31.56
CA GLY A 190 5.69 -20.25 -32.59
C GLY A 190 6.57 -19.10 -32.09
N TYR A 191 5.97 -18.14 -31.38
CA TYR A 191 6.67 -16.99 -30.80
C TYR A 191 7.58 -17.37 -29.65
N LEU A 192 7.08 -18.18 -28.70
CA LEU A 192 7.88 -18.68 -27.58
C LEU A 192 9.13 -19.42 -28.08
N ARG A 193 9.00 -20.23 -29.14
CA ARG A 193 10.13 -20.92 -29.78
C ARG A 193 11.09 -19.97 -30.51
N ALA A 194 10.57 -18.91 -31.14
CA ALA A 194 11.40 -17.92 -31.81
C ALA A 194 12.23 -17.12 -30.80
N ALA A 195 11.61 -16.75 -29.68
CA ALA A 195 12.26 -16.11 -28.54
C ALA A 195 13.22 -17.06 -27.80
N GLY A 196 12.98 -18.37 -27.85
CA GLY A 196 13.76 -19.37 -27.11
C GLY A 196 13.28 -19.56 -25.67
N ILE A 197 12.05 -19.11 -25.37
CA ILE A 197 11.37 -19.35 -24.10
C ILE A 197 10.92 -20.80 -24.05
N LYS A 198 11.12 -21.42 -22.88
CA LYS A 198 10.92 -22.85 -22.68
C LYS A 198 9.80 -23.09 -21.68
N GLN A 199 9.27 -24.30 -21.74
CA GLN A 199 8.33 -24.83 -20.76
C GLN A 199 8.99 -24.93 -19.38
N SER A 200 8.17 -25.02 -18.34
CA SER A 200 8.52 -25.25 -16.93
C SER A 200 9.50 -26.41 -16.75
N ASN A 201 9.32 -27.50 -17.51
CA ASN A 201 10.21 -28.66 -17.53
C ASN A 201 11.54 -28.46 -18.29
N GLY A 202 11.79 -27.26 -18.82
CA GLY A 202 12.98 -26.91 -19.60
C GLY A 202 12.99 -27.40 -21.05
N SER A 203 11.89 -27.95 -21.56
CA SER A 203 11.74 -28.34 -22.97
C SER A 203 11.27 -27.16 -23.81
N GLU A 204 11.64 -27.13 -25.09
CA GLU A 204 11.07 -26.18 -26.04
C GLU A 204 9.58 -26.48 -26.26
N PHE A 205 8.73 -25.46 -26.45
CA PHE A 205 7.32 -25.66 -26.82
C PHE A 205 7.18 -26.44 -28.13
N PRO A 206 6.11 -27.25 -28.31
CA PRO A 206 5.94 -28.07 -29.50
C PRO A 206 5.60 -27.22 -30.73
N ALA A 207 6.25 -27.49 -31.86
CA ALA A 207 5.94 -26.82 -33.14
C ALA A 207 4.64 -27.33 -33.80
N ALA A 208 4.13 -28.47 -33.36
CA ALA A 208 2.89 -29.07 -33.84
C ALA A 208 1.81 -28.94 -32.76
N LYS A 209 0.59 -28.68 -33.20
CA LYS A 209 -0.58 -28.63 -32.32
C LYS A 209 -0.81 -29.94 -31.56
N CYS A 210 -1.44 -29.85 -30.41
CA CYS A 210 -1.80 -30.98 -29.57
C CYS A 210 -2.63 -32.00 -30.35
N GLY A 211 -2.32 -33.28 -30.16
CA GLY A 211 -2.95 -34.38 -30.88
C GLY A 211 -2.55 -34.51 -32.36
N ALA A 212 -1.75 -33.61 -32.94
CA ALA A 212 -1.27 -33.76 -34.32
C ALA A 212 -0.11 -34.77 -34.43
N GLY A 213 -0.01 -35.43 -35.58
CA GLY A 213 1.06 -36.39 -35.89
C GLY A 213 0.70 -37.86 -35.67
N ASN A 214 1.67 -38.76 -35.88
CA ASN A 214 1.56 -40.18 -35.57
C ASN A 214 2.91 -40.72 -35.05
N PRO A 215 3.06 -40.97 -33.73
CA PRO A 215 2.03 -40.85 -32.69
C PRO A 215 1.57 -39.39 -32.45
N PRO A 216 0.36 -39.17 -31.91
CA PRO A 216 -0.14 -37.83 -31.57
C PRO A 216 0.78 -37.11 -30.60
N THR A 217 0.96 -35.81 -30.78
CA THR A 217 1.71 -34.95 -29.84
C THR A 217 0.96 -34.90 -28.50
N PRO A 218 1.54 -35.42 -27.40
CA PRO A 218 0.90 -35.41 -26.10
C PRO A 218 1.04 -34.02 -25.45
N CYS A 219 -0.02 -33.54 -24.81
CA CYS A 219 -0.09 -32.24 -24.15
C CYS A 219 -0.79 -32.37 -22.79
N GLY A 220 -0.51 -31.42 -21.91
CA GLY A 220 -1.06 -31.32 -20.56
C GLY A 220 -0.14 -31.91 -19.49
N PRO A 221 -0.48 -31.72 -18.20
CA PRO A 221 0.32 -32.18 -17.08
C PRO A 221 0.68 -33.67 -17.16
N GLY A 222 1.89 -34.03 -16.76
CA GLY A 222 2.41 -35.40 -16.82
C GLY A 222 2.84 -35.88 -18.22
N THR A 223 2.76 -35.02 -19.24
CA THR A 223 3.29 -35.30 -20.59
C THR A 223 4.64 -34.65 -20.84
N ALA A 224 5.19 -34.82 -22.06
CA ALA A 224 6.39 -34.10 -22.48
C ALA A 224 6.14 -32.59 -22.69
N ASN A 225 4.88 -32.17 -22.84
CA ASN A 225 4.47 -30.78 -23.01
C ASN A 225 3.49 -30.37 -21.90
N PRO A 226 3.97 -30.21 -20.65
CA PRO A 226 3.12 -30.00 -19.47
C PRO A 226 2.33 -28.69 -19.54
N ASP A 227 2.92 -27.64 -20.10
CA ASP A 227 2.34 -26.29 -20.12
C ASP A 227 1.42 -26.04 -21.33
N MET A 228 1.20 -27.08 -22.15
CA MET A 228 0.21 -27.06 -23.22
C MET A 228 -1.11 -27.59 -22.68
N LEU A 229 -1.98 -26.70 -22.22
CA LEU A 229 -3.18 -27.07 -21.49
C LEU A 229 -4.32 -27.44 -22.43
N THR A 230 -4.80 -28.66 -22.31
CA THR A 230 -5.99 -29.15 -23.01
C THR A 230 -7.26 -28.80 -22.22
N VAL A 231 -8.41 -28.71 -22.90
CA VAL A 231 -9.71 -28.52 -22.23
C VAL A 231 -9.92 -29.50 -21.05
N PRO A 232 -9.67 -30.83 -21.20
CA PRO A 232 -9.76 -31.76 -20.07
C PRO A 232 -8.77 -31.53 -18.92
N SER A 233 -7.61 -30.94 -19.18
CA SER A 233 -6.67 -30.63 -18.09
C SER A 233 -7.06 -29.36 -17.35
N ILE A 234 -7.66 -28.37 -18.04
CA ILE A 234 -8.09 -27.13 -17.39
C ILE A 234 -9.35 -27.36 -16.54
N MET A 235 -10.28 -28.22 -16.97
CA MET A 235 -11.52 -28.48 -16.22
C MET A 235 -11.34 -29.32 -14.94
N GLY A 236 -10.21 -30.02 -14.80
CA GLY A 236 -9.99 -31.00 -13.73
C GLY A 236 -11.07 -32.09 -13.59
N ASP A 237 -11.36 -32.51 -12.35
CA ASP A 237 -12.37 -33.55 -12.06
C ASP A 237 -13.71 -32.94 -11.62
N MET A 238 -14.67 -32.93 -12.54
CA MET A 238 -16.05 -32.49 -12.31
C MET A 238 -16.84 -33.33 -11.29
N GLY A 239 -16.33 -34.50 -10.87
CA GLY A 239 -17.07 -35.43 -10.03
C GLY A 239 -18.22 -36.13 -10.76
N THR A 240 -19.32 -36.38 -10.06
CA THR A 240 -20.47 -37.14 -10.57
C THR A 240 -21.78 -36.36 -10.43
N CYS A 241 -22.84 -36.74 -11.15
CA CYS A 241 -24.10 -36.00 -11.04
C CYS A 241 -24.72 -36.00 -9.64
N THR A 242 -24.32 -36.91 -8.75
CA THR A 242 -24.77 -36.99 -7.35
C THR A 242 -23.82 -36.33 -6.35
N SER A 243 -22.59 -36.01 -6.78
CA SER A 243 -21.58 -35.31 -5.99
C SER A 243 -20.70 -34.54 -6.98
N PRO A 244 -21.20 -33.43 -7.55
CA PRO A 244 -20.41 -32.61 -8.45
C PRO A 244 -19.30 -31.90 -7.67
N ASN A 245 -18.18 -31.63 -8.35
CA ASN A 245 -17.14 -30.76 -7.81
C ASN A 245 -17.44 -29.32 -8.23
N TYR A 246 -17.40 -28.39 -7.26
CA TYR A 246 -17.73 -26.97 -7.44
C TYR A 246 -16.54 -26.04 -7.12
N ASP A 247 -15.39 -26.61 -6.79
CA ASP A 247 -14.23 -25.88 -6.27
C ASP A 247 -13.62 -24.93 -7.32
N HIS A 248 -13.85 -25.18 -8.62
CA HIS A 248 -13.31 -24.40 -9.75
C HIS A 248 -11.81 -24.06 -9.64
N LYS A 249 -11.08 -24.83 -8.82
CA LYS A 249 -9.64 -24.78 -8.57
C LYS A 249 -8.99 -26.16 -8.66
N ASN A 250 -9.67 -27.12 -9.28
CA ASN A 250 -9.23 -28.52 -9.33
C ASN A 250 -8.54 -28.88 -10.66
N GLY A 251 -8.52 -27.93 -11.59
CA GLY A 251 -7.87 -28.02 -12.88
C GLY A 251 -6.38 -27.77 -12.83
N ALA A 252 -5.75 -27.90 -14.00
CA ALA A 252 -4.31 -27.67 -14.16
C ALA A 252 -3.88 -26.22 -13.94
N LEU A 253 -4.81 -25.27 -13.89
CA LEU A 253 -4.50 -23.86 -13.61
C LEU A 253 -4.02 -23.65 -12.17
N PHE A 254 -4.37 -24.56 -11.27
CA PHE A 254 -4.03 -24.51 -9.87
C PHE A 254 -3.11 -25.68 -9.48
N THR A 255 -2.34 -25.45 -8.44
CA THR A 255 -1.61 -26.50 -7.73
C THR A 255 -2.58 -27.35 -6.93
N THR A 256 -2.12 -28.48 -6.39
CA THR A 256 -2.94 -29.30 -5.48
C THR A 256 -3.38 -28.56 -4.22
N ASP A 257 -2.70 -27.47 -3.90
CA ASP A 257 -2.88 -26.69 -2.70
C ASP A 257 -3.80 -25.47 -2.95
N GLY A 258 -4.42 -25.37 -4.14
CA GLY A 258 -5.44 -24.35 -4.45
C GLY A 258 -4.89 -23.02 -4.98
N VAL A 259 -3.58 -22.81 -4.99
CA VAL A 259 -2.96 -21.58 -5.54
C VAL A 259 -2.61 -21.71 -7.03
N PRO A 260 -2.52 -20.60 -7.79
CA PRO A 260 -2.18 -20.62 -9.21
C PRO A 260 -0.86 -21.35 -9.53
N ALA A 261 -0.89 -22.27 -10.48
CA ALA A 261 0.29 -22.97 -10.99
C ALA A 261 1.05 -22.17 -12.06
N TYR A 262 0.37 -21.20 -12.69
CA TYR A 262 0.90 -20.37 -13.76
C TYR A 262 0.83 -18.90 -13.38
N CYS A 263 1.90 -18.17 -13.70
CA CYS A 263 1.92 -16.72 -13.71
C CYS A 263 1.03 -16.16 -14.83
N GLN A 264 0.99 -16.88 -15.95
CA GLN A 264 0.29 -16.41 -17.13
C GLN A 264 -0.30 -17.54 -17.97
N ILE A 265 -1.48 -17.27 -18.52
CA ILE A 265 -2.17 -18.12 -19.49
C ILE A 265 -2.37 -17.40 -20.81
N MET A 266 -2.33 -18.15 -21.90
CA MET A 266 -2.41 -17.64 -23.27
C MET A 266 -3.43 -18.40 -24.11
N SER A 267 -4.29 -17.67 -24.80
CA SER A 267 -5.32 -18.20 -25.71
C SER A 267 -5.36 -17.37 -27.00
N MET A 268 -5.32 -18.02 -28.18
CA MET A 268 -5.26 -17.32 -29.47
C MET A 268 -6.64 -17.24 -30.14
N HIS A 269 -7.42 -18.30 -30.15
CA HIS A 269 -8.69 -18.36 -30.89
C HIS A 269 -9.59 -19.45 -30.30
N TRP A 270 -9.86 -19.37 -29.00
CA TRP A 270 -10.78 -20.32 -28.40
C TRP A 270 -12.22 -20.09 -28.89
N ASP A 271 -12.67 -20.95 -29.80
CA ASP A 271 -14.10 -21.14 -30.13
C ASP A 271 -14.74 -22.15 -29.17
N VAL A 272 -15.57 -21.68 -28.24
CA VAL A 272 -16.33 -22.56 -27.33
C VAL A 272 -17.58 -23.11 -28.03
N ALA A 273 -17.37 -23.90 -29.08
CA ALA A 273 -18.42 -24.44 -29.95
C ALA A 273 -19.48 -25.27 -29.18
N ASP A 274 -19.11 -25.78 -28.01
CA ASP A 274 -19.86 -26.71 -27.17
C ASP A 274 -20.06 -26.22 -25.72
N ARG A 275 -20.06 -24.88 -25.50
CA ARG A 275 -20.21 -24.26 -24.16
C ARG A 275 -21.38 -24.80 -23.36
N ASN A 276 -22.49 -25.11 -24.03
CA ASN A 276 -23.74 -25.56 -23.43
C ASN A 276 -23.92 -27.09 -23.46
N THR A 277 -22.86 -27.88 -23.66
CA THR A 277 -23.00 -29.34 -23.71
C THR A 277 -22.55 -29.98 -22.42
N VAL A 278 -23.42 -30.86 -21.90
CA VAL A 278 -23.16 -31.68 -20.70
C VAL A 278 -23.21 -33.14 -21.10
N GLU A 279 -22.11 -33.84 -20.86
CA GLU A 279 -22.00 -35.27 -21.12
C GLU A 279 -21.89 -36.08 -19.83
N CYS A 280 -22.51 -37.25 -19.83
CA CYS A 280 -22.59 -38.20 -18.73
C CYS A 280 -21.99 -39.54 -19.20
N ASN A 281 -20.74 -39.83 -18.81
CA ASN A 281 -19.93 -40.94 -19.38
C ASN A 281 -19.82 -40.89 -20.93
N GLY A 282 -19.63 -39.70 -21.51
CA GLY A 282 -19.43 -39.52 -22.97
C GLY A 282 -20.70 -39.59 -23.82
N GLY A 283 -21.88 -39.34 -23.25
CA GLY A 283 -23.13 -39.16 -23.98
C GLY A 283 -24.01 -38.08 -23.34
N ALA A 284 -24.89 -37.44 -24.12
CA ALA A 284 -25.71 -36.31 -23.64
C ALA A 284 -26.47 -36.62 -22.34
N CYS A 285 -26.38 -35.73 -21.36
CA CYS A 285 -27.13 -35.83 -20.11
C CYS A 285 -28.64 -35.54 -20.33
N GLY A 286 -29.50 -36.11 -19.48
CA GLY A 286 -30.94 -35.82 -19.48
C GLY A 286 -31.26 -34.44 -18.89
N THR A 287 -32.54 -34.06 -18.80
CA THR A 287 -33.06 -32.80 -18.22
C THR A 287 -33.48 -32.92 -16.74
N SER A 288 -33.02 -33.94 -15.99
CA SER A 288 -32.99 -33.91 -14.51
C SER A 288 -31.73 -34.59 -13.95
N GLN A 289 -31.17 -34.09 -12.83
CA GLN A 289 -29.98 -34.67 -12.15
C GLN A 289 -30.17 -36.17 -11.85
N SER A 290 -31.40 -36.56 -11.51
CA SER A 290 -31.84 -37.93 -11.27
C SER A 290 -31.78 -38.88 -12.48
N VAL A 291 -31.78 -38.36 -13.72
CA VAL A 291 -31.69 -39.17 -14.95
C VAL A 291 -30.25 -39.63 -15.23
N CYS A 292 -29.27 -38.95 -14.64
CA CYS A 292 -27.86 -39.19 -14.88
C CYS A 292 -27.21 -40.11 -13.81
N GLY A 293 -27.70 -40.10 -12.57
CA GLY A 293 -27.22 -40.98 -11.48
C GLY A 293 -25.73 -40.74 -11.15
N ASN A 294 -24.99 -41.75 -10.67
CA ASN A 294 -23.55 -41.62 -10.33
C ASN A 294 -22.61 -41.63 -11.56
N LYS A 295 -23.05 -41.10 -12.71
CA LYS A 295 -22.18 -40.99 -13.89
C LYS A 295 -21.25 -39.79 -13.73
N THR A 296 -20.03 -39.92 -14.27
CA THR A 296 -19.07 -38.81 -14.34
C THR A 296 -19.61 -37.75 -15.29
N ILE A 297 -19.47 -36.48 -14.90
CA ILE A 297 -19.90 -35.34 -15.69
C ILE A 297 -18.72 -34.81 -16.52
N THR A 298 -19.00 -34.33 -17.73
CA THR A 298 -18.01 -33.60 -18.53
C THR A 298 -18.71 -32.40 -19.17
N TYR A 299 -18.21 -31.20 -18.88
CA TYR A 299 -18.62 -29.95 -19.52
C TYR A 299 -17.46 -29.46 -20.39
N HIS A 300 -17.73 -29.16 -21.66
CA HIS A 300 -16.65 -28.82 -22.58
C HIS A 300 -16.25 -27.34 -22.55
N GLY A 301 -17.05 -26.43 -21.96
CA GLY A 301 -16.76 -24.99 -22.00
C GLY A 301 -17.00 -24.21 -20.71
N HIS A 302 -18.14 -24.39 -20.04
CA HIS A 302 -18.48 -23.62 -18.83
C HIS A 302 -17.48 -23.80 -17.68
N GLU A 303 -17.02 -25.04 -17.44
CA GLU A 303 -16.07 -25.27 -16.34
C GLU A 303 -14.76 -24.53 -16.55
N VAL A 304 -14.22 -24.54 -17.77
CA VAL A 304 -12.96 -23.85 -18.01
C VAL A 304 -13.11 -22.34 -17.82
N ILE A 305 -14.27 -21.77 -18.15
CA ILE A 305 -14.54 -20.36 -17.88
C ILE A 305 -14.52 -20.09 -16.37
N ALA A 306 -15.13 -20.96 -15.56
CA ALA A 306 -15.14 -20.81 -14.11
C ALA A 306 -13.73 -20.97 -13.49
N GLU A 307 -12.94 -21.91 -13.97
CA GLU A 307 -11.55 -22.12 -13.55
C GLU A 307 -10.65 -20.92 -13.93
N VAL A 308 -10.81 -20.38 -15.15
CA VAL A 308 -10.07 -19.17 -15.59
C VAL A 308 -10.46 -17.94 -14.76
N ARG A 309 -11.73 -17.81 -14.37
CA ARG A 309 -12.17 -16.72 -13.49
C ARG A 309 -11.59 -16.85 -12.09
N SER A 310 -11.65 -18.05 -11.51
CA SER A 310 -11.03 -18.32 -10.22
C SER A 310 -9.52 -18.02 -10.28
N PHE A 311 -8.87 -18.27 -11.42
CA PHE A 311 -7.46 -17.99 -11.62
C PHE A 311 -7.17 -16.48 -11.65
N LEU A 312 -8.05 -15.71 -12.30
CA LEU A 312 -7.96 -14.24 -12.37
C LEU A 312 -8.35 -13.53 -11.06
N ASN A 313 -8.81 -14.24 -10.04
CA ASN A 313 -8.93 -13.65 -8.70
C ASN A 313 -7.56 -13.54 -7.98
N TYR A 314 -6.49 -14.08 -8.58
CA TYR A 314 -5.12 -13.98 -8.09
C TYR A 314 -4.29 -13.05 -8.98
N PRO A 315 -3.12 -12.54 -8.51
CA PRO A 315 -2.22 -11.64 -9.27
C PRO A 315 -1.51 -12.35 -10.44
N THR A 316 -2.30 -12.76 -11.42
CA THR A 316 -1.93 -13.53 -12.61
C THR A 316 -2.31 -12.77 -13.88
N HIS A 317 -1.88 -13.27 -15.04
CA HIS A 317 -2.16 -12.61 -16.32
C HIS A 317 -2.82 -13.54 -17.34
N LEU A 318 -3.82 -13.03 -18.05
CA LEU A 318 -4.41 -13.67 -19.23
C LEU A 318 -4.13 -12.82 -20.47
N PHE A 319 -3.37 -13.39 -21.41
CA PHE A 319 -3.30 -12.86 -22.76
C PHE A 319 -4.30 -13.61 -23.65
N ALA A 320 -5.26 -12.87 -24.22
CA ALA A 320 -6.28 -13.43 -25.07
C ALA A 320 -6.38 -12.66 -26.39
N GLU A 321 -6.61 -13.39 -27.49
CA GLU A 321 -6.75 -12.80 -28.82
C GLU A 321 -8.17 -13.02 -29.40
N CYS A 322 -8.63 -12.06 -30.21
CA CYS A 322 -9.88 -12.11 -30.98
C CYS A 322 -11.12 -12.55 -30.16
N GLN A 323 -11.70 -13.72 -30.47
CA GLN A 323 -12.95 -14.21 -29.90
C GLN A 323 -12.79 -14.78 -28.48
N ALA A 324 -11.55 -15.02 -28.02
CA ALA A 324 -11.29 -15.71 -26.76
C ALA A 324 -11.76 -14.92 -25.53
N VAL A 325 -11.63 -13.58 -25.52
CA VAL A 325 -12.02 -12.73 -24.39
C VAL A 325 -13.51 -12.85 -24.09
N ASN A 326 -14.35 -12.88 -25.12
CA ASN A 326 -15.81 -12.95 -24.99
C ASN A 326 -16.31 -14.25 -24.31
N ALA A 327 -15.48 -15.30 -24.24
CA ALA A 327 -15.81 -16.49 -23.47
C ALA A 327 -15.87 -16.20 -21.95
N TYR A 328 -15.24 -15.13 -21.48
CA TYR A 328 -15.00 -14.87 -20.06
C TYR A 328 -15.73 -13.64 -19.48
N GLU A 329 -16.48 -12.87 -20.28
CA GLU A 329 -17.05 -11.53 -19.92
C GLU A 329 -18.51 -11.45 -19.40
N ASN A 330 -19.26 -12.54 -19.15
CA ASN A 330 -20.71 -12.45 -18.76
C ASN A 330 -21.06 -12.90 -17.31
N LEU A 331 -22.00 -12.20 -16.65
CA LEU A 331 -22.46 -12.33 -15.24
C LEU A 331 -22.63 -13.75 -14.68
N ILE A 332 -22.33 -13.84 -13.37
CA ILE A 332 -22.63 -14.82 -12.30
C ILE A 332 -23.00 -16.26 -12.75
N PRO A 333 -22.27 -17.30 -12.28
CA PRO A 333 -22.76 -18.68 -12.38
C PRO A 333 -24.04 -18.84 -11.54
N ASN A 334 -25.21 -18.91 -12.19
CA ASN A 334 -26.43 -19.33 -11.51
C ASN A 334 -26.33 -20.83 -11.16
N PRO A 335 -26.49 -21.25 -9.90
CA PRO A 335 -26.30 -22.64 -9.45
C PRO A 335 -27.39 -23.65 -9.91
N ALA A 336 -28.32 -23.30 -10.79
CA ALA A 336 -29.45 -24.17 -11.14
C ALA A 336 -29.16 -25.19 -12.26
N TRP A 337 -29.42 -26.46 -11.96
CA TRP A 337 -29.25 -27.62 -12.84
C TRP A 337 -30.33 -27.72 -13.95
N PRO A 338 -30.03 -28.22 -15.17
CA PRO A 338 -28.69 -28.39 -15.73
C PRO A 338 -28.23 -27.00 -16.15
N PHE A 339 -26.98 -26.58 -15.90
CA PHE A 339 -26.44 -25.24 -16.21
C PHE A 339 -26.59 -24.83 -17.70
N LEU A 340 -27.84 -24.62 -18.12
CA LEU A 340 -28.43 -24.39 -19.41
C LEU A 340 -29.45 -23.30 -19.12
N ASP A 341 -29.04 -22.10 -19.46
CA ASP A 341 -29.85 -20.89 -19.48
C ASP A 341 -30.20 -20.37 -18.09
N ASP A 342 -29.44 -19.37 -17.67
CA ASP A 342 -30.08 -18.21 -17.08
C ASP A 342 -31.05 -17.64 -18.15
N PRO A 343 -32.36 -17.54 -17.87
CA PRO A 343 -33.34 -16.92 -18.77
C PRO A 343 -33.01 -15.46 -19.10
N GLU A 344 -32.10 -14.81 -18.37
CA GLU A 344 -31.70 -13.41 -18.53
C GLU A 344 -30.35 -13.23 -19.24
N ARG A 345 -29.79 -14.29 -19.85
CA ARG A 345 -28.58 -14.17 -20.72
C ARG A 345 -28.84 -13.27 -21.94
N ILE A 346 -28.50 -12.00 -21.81
CA ILE A 346 -28.13 -11.14 -22.93
C ILE A 346 -26.71 -11.53 -23.29
N GLY A 347 -26.53 -12.40 -24.29
CA GLY A 347 -25.20 -12.66 -24.83
C GLY A 347 -24.62 -11.35 -25.38
N HIS A 348 -23.64 -10.77 -24.69
CA HIS A 348 -22.89 -9.62 -25.17
C HIS A 348 -21.92 -10.06 -26.28
N PHE A 349 -22.47 -10.23 -27.47
CA PHE A 349 -21.78 -10.07 -28.75
C PHE A 349 -22.71 -9.23 -29.63
N LEU A 350 -22.90 -7.97 -29.26
CA LEU A 350 -23.66 -7.03 -30.08
C LEU A 350 -22.90 -5.71 -30.17
N THR A 351 -21.99 -5.66 -31.14
CA THR A 351 -21.54 -4.40 -31.74
C THR A 351 -22.76 -3.71 -32.38
N THR A 352 -23.09 -2.55 -31.82
CA THR A 352 -24.04 -1.46 -32.11
C THR A 352 -24.86 -1.38 -33.43
N VAL A 353 -25.99 -0.65 -33.30
CA VAL A 353 -26.83 0.03 -34.33
C VAL A 353 -26.36 0.00 -35.79
N GLY A 354 -27.13 -0.71 -36.62
CA GLY A 354 -27.15 -0.57 -38.08
C GLY A 354 -28.58 -0.65 -38.63
N THR A 355 -28.94 0.19 -39.60
CA THR A 355 -30.29 0.19 -40.20
C THR A 355 -30.48 -0.98 -41.17
N TRP A 356 -30.93 -2.12 -40.64
CA TRP A 356 -31.28 -3.30 -41.45
C TRP A 356 -32.36 -2.99 -42.50
N PRO A 357 -32.22 -3.47 -43.76
CA PRO A 357 -33.25 -3.30 -44.77
C PRO A 357 -34.60 -3.89 -44.36
N THR A 358 -35.66 -3.17 -44.67
CA THR A 358 -37.03 -3.64 -44.40
C THR A 358 -37.40 -4.80 -45.31
N CYS A 359 -38.18 -5.73 -44.76
CA CYS A 359 -38.71 -6.83 -45.56
C CYS A 359 -39.58 -6.30 -46.72
N LEU A 360 -39.41 -6.89 -47.89
CA LEU A 360 -40.28 -6.63 -49.03
C LEU A 360 -41.64 -7.30 -48.86
N SER A 361 -42.63 -6.84 -49.64
CA SER A 361 -43.98 -7.42 -49.65
C SER A 361 -43.94 -8.91 -49.94
N GLY A 362 -44.39 -9.73 -48.99
CA GLY A 362 -44.35 -11.20 -49.05
C GLY A 362 -43.31 -11.86 -48.14
N ASN A 363 -42.76 -11.14 -47.15
CA ASN A 363 -41.77 -11.63 -46.18
C ASN A 363 -40.48 -12.16 -46.85
N THR A 364 -39.94 -11.39 -47.79
CA THR A 364 -38.70 -11.72 -48.50
C THR A 364 -37.73 -10.55 -48.48
N CYS A 365 -36.44 -10.82 -48.59
CA CYS A 365 -35.39 -9.81 -48.52
C CYS A 365 -35.03 -9.23 -49.89
N PRO A 366 -34.56 -7.97 -49.97
CA PRO A 366 -34.13 -7.36 -51.22
C PRO A 366 -33.05 -8.17 -51.96
N ALA A 367 -33.18 -8.28 -53.28
CA ALA A 367 -32.27 -9.06 -54.11
C ALA A 367 -30.87 -8.42 -54.15
N GLY A 368 -29.84 -9.19 -53.79
CA GLY A 368 -28.45 -8.74 -53.66
C GLY A 368 -27.86 -8.99 -52.27
N GLN A 369 -28.69 -9.16 -51.25
CA GLN A 369 -28.26 -9.53 -49.90
C GLN A 369 -28.35 -11.03 -49.59
N ASP A 370 -29.04 -11.79 -50.44
CA ASP A 370 -29.11 -13.25 -50.39
C ASP A 370 -28.24 -13.90 -51.48
N THR A 371 -26.93 -13.64 -51.46
CA THR A 371 -26.02 -14.25 -52.46
C THR A 371 -25.57 -15.66 -52.05
N LYS A 372 -25.84 -16.10 -50.81
CA LYS A 372 -25.47 -17.41 -50.27
C LYS A 372 -26.52 -18.14 -49.43
N GLY A 373 -27.76 -17.66 -49.30
CA GLY A 373 -28.83 -18.33 -48.53
C GLY A 373 -28.92 -17.97 -47.04
N GLY A 374 -28.16 -16.96 -46.59
CA GLY A 374 -27.88 -16.71 -45.16
C GLY A 374 -28.82 -15.77 -44.40
N VAL A 375 -29.80 -15.15 -45.05
CA VAL A 375 -30.73 -14.18 -44.40
C VAL A 375 -32.20 -14.51 -44.66
N GLN A 376 -33.06 -14.19 -43.70
CA GLN A 376 -34.51 -14.35 -43.75
C GLN A 376 -35.24 -13.09 -43.24
N CYS A 377 -36.45 -12.88 -43.74
CA CYS A 377 -37.31 -11.83 -43.20
C CYS A 377 -37.88 -12.27 -41.84
N VAL A 378 -37.61 -11.50 -40.79
CA VAL A 378 -38.16 -11.69 -39.45
C VAL A 378 -39.21 -10.63 -39.17
N VAL A 379 -40.41 -11.08 -38.83
CA VAL A 379 -41.56 -10.22 -38.53
C VAL A 379 -41.39 -9.66 -37.12
N GLY A 380 -41.37 -8.34 -36.96
CA GLY A 380 -41.04 -7.66 -35.70
C GLY A 380 -39.57 -7.83 -35.28
N GLY A 381 -38.66 -8.12 -36.22
CA GLY A 381 -37.27 -8.44 -35.89
C GLY A 381 -36.39 -7.25 -35.48
N CYS A 382 -36.85 -6.01 -35.62
CA CYS A 382 -36.05 -4.81 -35.33
C CYS A 382 -36.86 -3.70 -34.65
N ASP A 383 -36.14 -2.72 -34.09
CA ASP A 383 -36.66 -1.53 -33.39
C ASP A 383 -37.70 -1.91 -32.33
N ASN A 384 -37.28 -2.77 -31.41
CA ASN A 384 -38.12 -3.25 -30.30
C ASN A 384 -39.47 -3.83 -30.75
N GLY A 385 -39.46 -4.62 -31.83
CA GLY A 385 -40.66 -5.28 -32.35
C GLY A 385 -41.48 -4.46 -33.35
N THR A 386 -41.11 -3.20 -33.62
CA THR A 386 -41.96 -2.29 -34.39
C THR A 386 -41.81 -2.42 -35.91
N ARG A 387 -40.76 -3.07 -36.41
CA ARG A 387 -40.59 -3.29 -37.87
C ARG A 387 -40.10 -4.69 -38.25
N ASN A 388 -40.49 -5.10 -39.46
CA ASN A 388 -40.01 -6.34 -40.10
C ASN A 388 -38.72 -6.05 -40.86
N CYS A 389 -37.69 -6.85 -40.60
CA CYS A 389 -36.37 -6.63 -41.19
C CYS A 389 -35.71 -7.96 -41.58
N CYS A 390 -34.71 -7.86 -42.44
CA CYS A 390 -33.97 -9.00 -42.94
C CYS A 390 -32.79 -9.32 -42.02
N LEU A 391 -32.88 -10.45 -41.31
CA LEU A 391 -31.90 -10.92 -40.31
C LEU A 391 -31.30 -12.28 -40.72
N PRO A 392 -30.15 -12.70 -40.18
CA PRO A 392 -29.59 -14.03 -40.41
C PRO A 392 -30.53 -15.19 -40.08
N LYS A 393 -30.35 -16.33 -40.77
CA LYS A 393 -31.32 -17.44 -40.77
C LYS A 393 -31.18 -18.41 -39.59
N ASP A 394 -29.97 -18.61 -39.09
CA ASP A 394 -29.66 -19.60 -38.05
C ASP A 394 -29.65 -18.94 -36.66
N ALA A 395 -30.28 -19.56 -35.65
CA ALA A 395 -30.45 -18.96 -34.33
C ALA A 395 -29.13 -18.69 -33.57
N LYS A 396 -28.04 -19.42 -33.90
CA LYS A 396 -26.69 -19.12 -33.42
C LYS A 396 -26.06 -17.92 -34.14
N GLU A 397 -26.45 -17.66 -35.37
CA GLU A 397 -26.01 -16.52 -36.20
C GLU A 397 -26.97 -15.33 -36.13
N GLN A 398 -28.15 -15.50 -35.53
CA GLN A 398 -29.03 -14.40 -35.11
C GLN A 398 -28.38 -13.52 -34.04
N GLY A 399 -27.26 -13.99 -33.47
CA GLY A 399 -26.28 -13.22 -32.72
C GLY A 399 -24.83 -13.41 -33.23
N LEU A 400 -24.57 -13.35 -34.55
CA LEU A 400 -23.20 -13.25 -35.08
C LEU A 400 -23.09 -12.26 -36.26
N GLY A 401 -22.13 -11.33 -36.12
CA GLY A 401 -21.23 -10.91 -37.20
C GLY A 401 -21.85 -10.10 -38.33
N PHE A 402 -21.89 -8.78 -38.15
CA PHE A 402 -22.23 -7.86 -39.22
C PHE A 402 -21.05 -7.54 -40.15
N ALA A 403 -21.42 -7.19 -41.38
CA ALA A 403 -20.55 -6.52 -42.34
C ALA A 403 -20.09 -5.16 -41.79
N ILE A 404 -18.77 -4.95 -41.85
CA ILE A 404 -18.06 -3.72 -41.53
C ILE A 404 -18.75 -2.53 -42.23
N GLY A 405 -19.46 -1.71 -41.45
CA GLY A 405 -19.80 -0.33 -41.85
C GLY A 405 -18.54 0.52 -41.84
N GLY A 406 -18.53 1.61 -42.61
CA GLY A 406 -17.35 2.48 -42.69
C GLY A 406 -16.86 2.90 -41.31
N THR A 407 -15.55 2.78 -41.13
CA THR A 407 -14.69 3.29 -40.05
C THR A 407 -15.27 4.52 -39.32
N PRO A 408 -15.13 4.63 -37.98
CA PRO A 408 -15.08 5.96 -37.34
C PRO A 408 -14.10 6.83 -38.12
N ALA A 409 -14.37 8.13 -38.29
CA ALA A 409 -13.39 8.99 -38.93
C ALA A 409 -12.11 8.94 -38.09
N SER A 410 -11.01 8.45 -38.67
CA SER A 410 -9.71 8.22 -38.02
C SER A 410 -9.02 9.48 -37.47
N ALA A 411 -9.72 10.61 -37.48
CA ALA A 411 -9.22 11.92 -37.04
C ALA A 411 -9.48 12.18 -35.54
N ASP A 412 -10.42 11.45 -34.91
CA ASP A 412 -10.98 11.85 -33.60
C ASP A 412 -10.63 10.88 -32.45
N VAL A 413 -9.90 9.78 -32.69
CA VAL A 413 -9.46 8.88 -31.62
C VAL A 413 -8.01 8.45 -31.84
N GLN A 414 -7.09 9.19 -31.23
CA GLN A 414 -5.65 8.93 -31.26
C GLN A 414 -5.09 9.26 -29.86
N VAL A 415 -4.93 8.26 -29.00
CA VAL A 415 -4.14 8.42 -27.78
C VAL A 415 -2.95 7.47 -27.89
N PHE A 416 -1.77 8.03 -28.09
CA PHE A 416 -0.51 7.30 -28.07
C PHE A 416 0.15 7.57 -26.73
N HIS A 417 0.35 6.51 -25.94
CA HIS A 417 1.07 6.57 -24.66
C HIS A 417 2.50 6.00 -24.83
N PRO A 418 3.46 6.80 -25.36
CA PRO A 418 4.85 6.39 -25.58
C PRO A 418 5.61 6.01 -24.29
N GLU A 419 5.04 6.26 -23.12
CA GLU A 419 5.52 5.91 -21.79
C GLU A 419 5.16 4.48 -21.37
N VAL A 420 4.24 3.85 -22.10
CA VAL A 420 3.75 2.51 -21.79
C VAL A 420 4.67 1.46 -22.41
N ALA A 421 4.99 0.41 -21.65
CA ALA A 421 5.87 -0.68 -22.05
C ALA A 421 5.47 -1.35 -23.39
N TYR A 422 4.18 -1.41 -23.67
CA TYR A 422 3.58 -2.02 -24.85
C TYR A 422 3.74 -1.17 -26.11
N ASN A 423 3.86 0.15 -25.95
CA ASN A 423 4.02 1.12 -27.04
C ASN A 423 5.50 1.40 -27.36
N GLN A 424 6.43 0.72 -26.68
CA GLN A 424 7.87 0.79 -26.93
C GLN A 424 8.25 0.12 -28.25
N LEU A 425 7.99 0.80 -29.36
CA LEU A 425 8.25 0.30 -30.71
C LEU A 425 9.44 1.06 -31.32
N ASP A 426 10.31 0.33 -32.01
CA ASP A 426 11.37 0.93 -32.83
C ASP A 426 11.35 0.29 -34.22
N GLY A 427 11.08 1.07 -35.27
CA GLY A 427 11.04 0.60 -36.66
C GLY A 427 9.66 0.63 -37.34
N ALA A 428 9.68 0.43 -38.67
CA ALA A 428 8.48 0.26 -39.48
C ALA A 428 7.95 -1.19 -39.38
N PHE A 429 6.70 -1.35 -38.97
CA PHE A 429 6.01 -2.62 -38.84
C PHE A 429 4.86 -2.73 -39.85
N LYS A 430 4.55 -3.95 -40.29
CA LYS A 430 3.49 -4.20 -41.28
C LYS A 430 2.26 -4.76 -40.59
N THR A 431 1.12 -4.12 -40.78
CA THR A 431 -0.17 -4.78 -40.61
C THR A 431 -0.34 -5.79 -41.74
N THR A 432 -1.11 -6.85 -41.49
CA THR A 432 -1.56 -7.74 -42.56
C THR A 432 -3.03 -7.99 -42.36
N GLY A 433 -3.83 -7.63 -43.37
CA GLY A 433 -5.29 -7.71 -43.30
C GLY A 433 -5.79 -9.12 -42.97
N GLY A 434 -6.61 -9.19 -41.91
CA GLY A 434 -7.21 -10.40 -41.37
C GLY A 434 -8.04 -10.16 -40.10
N SER A 435 -8.05 -8.94 -39.55
CA SER A 435 -8.80 -8.54 -38.36
C SER A 435 -10.31 -8.65 -38.57
N GLU A 436 -10.99 -9.43 -37.73
CA GLU A 436 -12.38 -9.14 -37.36
C GLU A 436 -12.31 -7.99 -36.35
N PRO A 437 -12.88 -6.80 -36.64
CA PRO A 437 -12.93 -5.74 -35.63
C PRO A 437 -14.00 -6.11 -34.59
N SER A 438 -13.63 -6.15 -33.32
CA SER A 438 -14.58 -6.13 -32.22
C SER A 438 -14.50 -4.79 -31.49
N TYR A 439 -15.61 -4.06 -31.48
CA TYR A 439 -15.86 -2.95 -30.55
C TYR A 439 -17.36 -2.92 -30.17
N ASN A 440 -17.70 -3.24 -28.91
CA ASN A 440 -18.15 -2.25 -27.91
C ASN A 440 -18.42 -2.90 -26.54
N LEU A 441 -17.97 -2.24 -25.48
CA LEU A 441 -18.50 -2.27 -24.10
C LEU A 441 -19.59 -1.18 -23.98
N SER A 442 -20.86 -1.58 -23.99
CA SER A 442 -22.00 -0.65 -23.94
C SER A 442 -22.38 -0.30 -22.50
N THR A 443 -22.48 0.99 -22.19
CA THR A 443 -22.93 1.63 -20.94
C THR A 443 -24.42 1.45 -20.60
N TYR A 444 -25.07 0.34 -20.99
CA TYR A 444 -26.53 0.16 -20.80
C TYR A 444 -26.93 -1.14 -20.04
N PHE A 445 -25.98 -1.93 -19.53
CA PHE A 445 -26.28 -3.25 -18.92
C PHE A 445 -25.45 -3.63 -17.68
N GLU A 446 -25.02 -2.65 -16.86
CA GLU A 446 -24.48 -2.90 -15.50
C GLU A 446 -23.48 -4.09 -15.38
N THR A 447 -22.61 -4.26 -16.38
CA THR A 447 -21.39 -5.05 -16.28
C THR A 447 -20.29 -4.31 -17.00
N GLU A 448 -19.20 -4.02 -16.28
CA GLU A 448 -18.14 -3.16 -16.77
C GLU A 448 -16.86 -3.97 -16.85
N TYR A 449 -16.32 -4.18 -18.04
CA TYR A 449 -14.85 -4.23 -18.15
C TYR A 449 -14.45 -2.76 -18.12
N LYS A 450 -13.72 -2.34 -17.09
CA LYS A 450 -13.09 -1.01 -17.06
C LYS A 450 -11.63 -1.16 -17.47
N ASN A 451 -11.28 -0.39 -18.49
CA ASN A 451 -9.91 -0.21 -18.96
C ASN A 451 -9.32 0.97 -18.20
N ASP A 452 -8.12 0.80 -17.68
CA ASP A 452 -7.46 1.80 -16.83
C ASP A 452 -6.45 2.64 -17.56
N MET A 453 -6.43 2.49 -18.87
CA MET A 453 -5.72 3.33 -19.79
C MET A 453 -6.70 3.77 -20.87
N ASP A 454 -6.47 4.94 -21.47
CA ASP A 454 -7.15 5.24 -22.73
C ASP A 454 -6.91 4.05 -23.69
N ILE A 455 -7.98 3.57 -24.32
CA ILE A 455 -7.88 2.54 -25.36
C ILE A 455 -6.80 3.04 -26.32
N THR A 456 -5.66 2.37 -26.36
CA THR A 456 -4.56 2.85 -27.19
C THR A 456 -4.88 2.48 -28.63
N PHE A 457 -5.43 3.45 -29.36
CA PHE A 457 -5.63 3.32 -30.80
C PHE A 457 -4.30 3.60 -31.50
N ILE A 458 -3.62 2.55 -31.95
CA ILE A 458 -2.54 2.70 -32.91
C ILE A 458 -3.18 2.84 -34.30
N THR A 459 -3.75 4.01 -34.58
CA THR A 459 -4.24 4.33 -35.91
C THR A 459 -3.69 5.68 -36.34
N GLY A 460 -3.16 5.73 -37.55
CA GLY A 460 -2.77 6.99 -38.16
C GLY A 460 -2.43 6.80 -39.63
N PRO A 461 -2.76 7.78 -40.51
CA PRO A 461 -2.39 7.73 -41.92
C PRO A 461 -0.86 7.66 -42.15
N ASP A 462 -0.07 7.99 -41.13
CA ASP A 462 1.41 7.92 -41.11
C ASP A 462 1.99 7.21 -39.86
N GLY A 463 1.16 6.59 -39.00
CA GLY A 463 1.61 5.78 -37.84
C GLY A 463 1.84 4.29 -38.21
N PRO A 464 2.47 3.48 -37.36
CA PRO A 464 2.63 2.05 -37.63
C PRO A 464 1.34 1.25 -37.35
N GLY A 465 0.24 1.48 -38.10
CA GLY A 465 -0.99 0.68 -37.95
C GLY A 465 -2.22 1.22 -38.69
N ASP A 466 -2.83 0.37 -39.53
CA ASP A 466 -4.18 0.55 -40.07
C ASP A 466 -4.87 -0.85 -39.98
N GLU A 467 -5.49 -1.36 -38.91
CA GLU A 467 -6.08 -0.83 -37.68
C GLU A 467 -6.15 -2.02 -36.67
N ASP A 468 -5.37 -2.01 -35.58
CA ASP A 468 -5.41 -3.03 -34.51
C ASP A 468 -5.62 -2.35 -33.15
N ILE A 469 -6.35 -3.01 -32.25
CA ILE A 469 -6.81 -2.48 -30.95
C ILE A 469 -6.10 -3.22 -29.85
N TRP A 470 -5.53 -2.48 -28.90
CA TRP A 470 -5.00 -3.06 -27.68
C TRP A 470 -5.76 -2.53 -26.47
N MET A 471 -6.12 -3.44 -25.57
CA MET A 471 -6.86 -3.16 -24.34
C MET A 471 -6.23 -3.95 -23.21
N THR A 472 -6.14 -3.33 -22.03
CA THR A 472 -5.71 -3.99 -20.80
C THR A 472 -6.67 -3.60 -19.68
N GLY A 473 -6.95 -4.50 -18.75
CA GLY A 473 -7.87 -4.21 -17.64
C GLY A 473 -8.14 -5.44 -16.79
N TYR A 474 -9.06 -5.30 -15.85
CA TYR A 474 -9.49 -6.36 -14.94
C TYR A 474 -10.85 -6.91 -15.34
N LEU A 475 -11.11 -8.17 -14.97
CA LEU A 475 -12.35 -8.85 -15.37
C LEU A 475 -13.57 -8.40 -14.55
N ASP A 476 -13.35 -7.89 -13.34
CA ASP A 476 -14.40 -7.49 -12.39
C ASP A 476 -14.92 -6.05 -12.60
N GLY A 477 -14.17 -5.20 -13.31
CA GLY A 477 -14.59 -3.84 -13.62
C GLY A 477 -14.45 -2.81 -12.51
N ILE A 478 -14.05 -3.26 -11.32
CA ILE A 478 -13.94 -2.42 -10.13
C ILE A 478 -12.55 -1.76 -10.10
N CYS A 479 -11.54 -2.47 -10.62
CA CYS A 479 -10.16 -2.12 -10.42
C CYS A 479 -9.55 -1.17 -11.44
N ARG A 480 -8.76 -0.20 -10.95
CA ARG A 480 -7.99 0.78 -11.75
C ARG A 480 -6.47 0.62 -11.62
N ILE A 481 -5.73 0.43 -12.73
CA ILE A 481 -4.25 0.27 -12.78
C ILE A 481 -3.48 1.50 -12.24
N TYR A 482 -4.04 2.73 -12.27
CA TYR A 482 -3.28 3.97 -12.01
C TYR A 482 -3.84 4.94 -10.95
N GLU A 483 -4.79 4.57 -10.10
CA GLU A 483 -5.15 5.52 -9.01
C GLU A 483 -4.03 5.57 -7.95
N GLU A 484 -3.46 6.76 -7.79
CA GLU A 484 -2.61 7.12 -6.65
C GLU A 484 -3.45 7.04 -5.36
N GLY A 485 -3.53 5.85 -4.77
CA GLY A 485 -4.19 5.59 -3.48
C GLY A 485 -4.92 4.25 -3.33
N GLY A 486 -5.05 3.41 -4.36
CA GLY A 486 -5.95 2.24 -4.33
C GLY A 486 -5.33 0.92 -3.83
N ASP A 487 -5.35 0.65 -2.52
CA ASP A 487 -5.02 -0.67 -1.93
C ASP A 487 -5.95 -1.82 -2.44
N GLN A 488 -7.01 -1.53 -3.19
CA GLN A 488 -8.07 -2.49 -3.51
C GLN A 488 -7.78 -3.46 -4.68
N CYS A 489 -6.71 -3.25 -5.46
CA CYS A 489 -6.53 -3.94 -6.76
C CYS A 489 -5.23 -4.73 -6.91
N GLU A 490 -4.40 -4.75 -5.87
CA GLU A 490 -3.12 -5.46 -5.85
C GLU A 490 -3.29 -7.00 -5.85
N GLY A 491 -4.51 -7.51 -5.57
CA GLY A 491 -4.81 -8.94 -5.47
C GLY A 491 -5.43 -9.61 -6.71
N VAL A 492 -5.86 -8.84 -7.71
CA VAL A 492 -6.63 -9.37 -8.86
C VAL A 492 -5.81 -9.51 -10.13
N GLY A 493 -6.19 -10.45 -10.98
CA GLY A 493 -5.51 -10.81 -12.22
C GLY A 493 -5.88 -9.90 -13.39
N LYS A 494 -4.88 -9.65 -14.25
CA LYS A 494 -4.97 -8.73 -15.39
C LYS A 494 -5.29 -9.46 -16.69
N VAL A 495 -6.05 -8.82 -17.57
CA VAL A 495 -6.39 -9.31 -18.91
C VAL A 495 -5.87 -8.33 -19.95
N SER A 496 -5.07 -8.84 -20.89
CA SER A 496 -4.63 -8.07 -22.06
C SER A 496 -5.16 -8.68 -23.36
N TYR A 497 -5.60 -7.80 -24.24
CA TYR A 497 -6.24 -8.15 -25.51
C TYR A 497 -5.56 -7.50 -26.70
N LEU A 498 -5.47 -8.27 -27.79
CA LEU A 498 -5.04 -7.76 -29.09
C LEU A 498 -6.01 -8.19 -30.19
N GLY A 499 -6.55 -7.22 -30.94
CA GLY A 499 -7.43 -7.47 -32.09
C GLY A 499 -6.68 -7.69 -33.40
N GLY A 500 -6.68 -8.94 -33.90
CA GLY A 500 -6.30 -9.35 -35.26
C GLY A 500 -4.84 -9.13 -35.70
N HIS A 501 -4.17 -10.13 -36.30
CA HIS A 501 -2.83 -9.91 -36.87
C HIS A 501 -2.42 -10.90 -37.98
N SER A 502 -1.18 -10.73 -38.50
CA SER A 502 -0.46 -11.78 -39.23
C SER A 502 0.80 -12.17 -38.52
N TYR A 503 0.94 -13.48 -38.39
CA TYR A 503 1.82 -14.17 -37.44
C TYR A 503 3.09 -14.70 -38.11
N LYS A 504 3.54 -14.02 -39.17
CA LYS A 504 4.54 -14.56 -40.10
C LYS A 504 5.88 -13.80 -40.14
N ASP A 505 5.91 -12.56 -39.65
CA ASP A 505 7.07 -11.67 -39.52
C ASP A 505 6.97 -10.95 -38.15
N MET A 506 8.00 -10.23 -37.67
CA MET A 506 7.86 -9.38 -36.48
C MET A 506 6.82 -8.28 -36.74
N THR A 507 5.67 -8.40 -36.10
CA THR A 507 4.59 -7.40 -36.09
C THR A 507 4.47 -6.77 -34.71
N ALA A 508 3.71 -5.67 -34.60
CA ALA A 508 3.36 -5.07 -33.31
C ALA A 508 2.78 -6.13 -32.36
N GLY A 509 1.89 -7.00 -32.88
CA GLY A 509 1.31 -8.08 -32.10
C GLY A 509 2.30 -9.09 -31.54
N THR A 510 3.42 -9.37 -32.22
CA THR A 510 4.45 -10.26 -31.66
C THR A 510 5.19 -9.63 -30.48
N ARG A 511 5.48 -8.32 -30.53
CA ARG A 511 6.14 -7.63 -29.40
C ARG A 511 5.18 -7.46 -28.22
N LEU A 512 3.93 -7.10 -28.49
CA LEU A 512 2.87 -7.03 -27.48
C LEU A 512 2.69 -8.37 -26.77
N PHE A 513 2.58 -9.45 -27.55
CA PHE A 513 2.51 -10.81 -27.01
C PHE A 513 3.70 -11.16 -26.09
N LEU A 514 4.92 -10.74 -26.44
CA LEU A 514 6.11 -11.02 -25.63
C LEU A 514 6.27 -10.06 -24.43
N ASN A 515 5.79 -8.83 -24.54
CA ASN A 515 5.75 -7.87 -23.43
C ASN A 515 4.77 -8.32 -22.35
N ALA A 516 3.60 -8.83 -22.77
CA ALA A 516 2.62 -9.46 -21.90
C ALA A 516 3.21 -10.61 -21.07
N LEU A 517 4.31 -11.23 -21.51
CA LEU A 517 4.98 -12.27 -20.70
C LEU A 517 5.49 -11.77 -19.36
N PHE A 518 5.81 -10.49 -19.27
CA PHE A 518 6.41 -9.86 -18.12
C PHE A 518 5.45 -8.87 -17.44
N GLU A 519 4.15 -9.08 -17.68
CA GLU A 519 3.06 -8.31 -17.07
C GLU A 519 2.57 -8.85 -15.75
N ALA A 520 2.54 -10.17 -15.61
CA ALA A 520 2.04 -10.82 -14.41
C ALA A 520 2.82 -10.31 -13.19
N ASP A 521 2.11 -9.94 -12.12
CA ASP A 521 2.75 -9.33 -10.96
C ASP A 521 3.71 -10.31 -10.26
N CYS A 522 3.48 -11.62 -10.39
CA CYS A 522 4.45 -12.65 -9.97
C CYS A 522 5.85 -12.55 -10.64
N VAL A 523 6.00 -11.77 -11.72
CA VAL A 523 7.28 -11.50 -12.40
C VAL A 523 7.97 -10.28 -11.79
N THR A 524 7.18 -9.32 -11.30
CA THR A 524 7.65 -8.01 -10.80
C THR A 524 7.90 -8.05 -9.30
N SER A 525 8.54 -7.00 -8.77
CA SER A 525 8.73 -6.81 -7.33
C SER A 525 7.42 -6.82 -6.53
N VAL A 526 6.34 -6.29 -7.12
CA VAL A 526 5.02 -6.19 -6.48
C VAL A 526 4.43 -7.55 -6.11
N GLY A 527 4.41 -8.51 -7.05
CA GLY A 527 3.79 -9.82 -6.81
C GLY A 527 4.74 -10.89 -6.28
N GLN A 528 5.89 -10.53 -5.69
CA GLN A 528 6.76 -11.52 -5.05
C GLN A 528 6.25 -11.91 -3.65
N PRO A 529 6.57 -13.13 -3.16
CA PRO A 529 6.57 -13.43 -1.74
C PRO A 529 7.60 -12.58 -0.99
N ASP A 530 7.23 -12.11 0.20
CA ASP A 530 8.09 -11.33 1.10
C ASP A 530 8.13 -12.00 2.47
N PHE A 531 9.27 -12.60 2.79
CA PHE A 531 9.42 -13.45 3.97
C PHE A 531 10.09 -12.73 5.12
N TYR A 532 9.40 -12.72 6.27
CA TYR A 532 9.97 -12.44 7.57
C TYR A 532 10.23 -13.76 8.31
N LEU A 533 11.46 -13.93 8.82
CA LEU A 533 11.88 -15.12 9.57
C LEU A 533 12.31 -14.73 10.99
N ASP A 534 11.74 -15.38 12.00
CA ASP A 534 12.15 -15.23 13.39
C ASP A 534 12.70 -16.57 13.93
N LEU A 535 13.85 -16.52 14.60
CA LEU A 535 14.51 -17.71 15.13
C LEU A 535 14.61 -17.62 16.65
N LEU A 536 13.68 -18.28 17.32
CA LEU A 536 13.48 -18.25 18.76
C LEU A 536 14.30 -19.32 19.48
N GLY A 537 15.00 -18.93 20.55
CA GLY A 537 15.69 -19.83 21.46
C GLY A 537 16.77 -19.15 22.29
N ASP A 538 17.48 -19.93 23.10
CA ASP A 538 18.52 -19.40 23.99
C ASP A 538 19.72 -18.88 23.19
N ALA A 539 20.00 -17.58 23.32
CA ALA A 539 21.23 -16.95 22.81
C ALA A 539 22.44 -17.23 23.71
N THR A 540 22.23 -17.55 24.99
CA THR A 540 23.28 -17.92 25.95
C THR A 540 22.88 -19.18 26.71
N ILE A 541 23.76 -20.19 26.70
CA ILE A 541 23.55 -21.48 27.33
C ILE A 541 24.62 -21.68 28.41
N VAL A 542 24.20 -21.68 29.67
CA VAL A 542 25.03 -22.16 30.79
C VAL A 542 24.80 -23.67 30.95
N ALA A 543 25.86 -24.46 30.78
CA ALA A 543 25.80 -25.91 30.79
C ALA A 543 26.67 -26.48 31.91
N THR A 544 26.15 -27.45 32.66
CA THR A 544 26.92 -28.17 33.68
C THR A 544 27.70 -29.37 33.13
N SER A 545 27.44 -29.72 31.86
CA SER A 545 28.21 -30.72 31.13
C SER A 545 27.92 -30.62 29.63
N LEU A 546 28.88 -31.04 28.80
CA LEU A 546 28.72 -31.18 27.35
C LEU A 546 28.57 -32.67 26.96
N PRO A 547 27.74 -33.00 25.96
CA PRO A 547 26.98 -32.07 25.14
C PRO A 547 25.69 -31.59 25.82
N VAL A 548 25.36 -30.30 25.63
CA VAL A 548 24.11 -29.68 26.12
C VAL A 548 23.10 -29.59 24.98
N GLN A 549 21.81 -29.76 25.28
CA GLN A 549 20.74 -29.67 24.29
C GLN A 549 19.86 -28.45 24.54
N ARG A 550 19.44 -27.79 23.46
CA ARG A 550 18.44 -26.72 23.45
C ARG A 550 17.54 -26.83 22.23
N THR A 551 16.30 -26.38 22.39
CA THR A 551 15.30 -26.33 21.33
C THR A 551 15.25 -24.93 20.77
N TYR A 552 15.24 -24.84 19.45
CA TYR A 552 15.02 -23.62 18.69
C TYR A 552 13.75 -23.79 17.85
N ALA A 553 12.97 -22.74 17.73
CA ALA A 553 11.81 -22.66 16.85
C ALA A 553 12.06 -21.57 15.81
N ALA A 554 11.75 -21.87 14.55
CA ALA A 554 11.87 -20.95 13.43
C ALA A 554 10.48 -20.65 12.91
N ASP A 555 10.01 -19.43 13.14
CA ASP A 555 8.73 -18.93 12.65
C ASP A 555 8.96 -18.20 11.34
N TYR A 556 8.07 -18.40 10.39
CA TYR A 556 8.13 -17.75 9.08
C TYR A 556 6.78 -17.19 8.69
N TYR A 557 6.80 -16.02 8.07
CA TYR A 557 5.61 -15.28 7.65
C TYR A 557 5.84 -14.73 6.24
N ASN A 558 4.92 -14.99 5.32
CA ASN A 558 4.89 -14.38 3.99
C ASN A 558 3.89 -13.21 3.96
N TRP A 559 4.43 -11.99 3.98
CA TRP A 559 3.66 -10.75 3.89
C TRP A 559 3.49 -10.23 2.46
N GLY A 560 4.19 -10.86 1.50
CA GLY A 560 4.11 -10.46 0.09
C GLY A 560 2.83 -10.95 -0.58
N LEU A 561 2.47 -10.32 -1.70
CA LEU A 561 1.27 -10.64 -2.50
C LEU A 561 1.39 -11.98 -3.23
N GLY A 562 2.62 -12.43 -3.49
CA GLY A 562 2.89 -13.71 -4.16
C GLY A 562 2.89 -14.90 -3.20
N ALA A 563 2.30 -16.02 -3.62
CA ALA A 563 2.49 -17.31 -2.94
C ALA A 563 3.87 -17.91 -3.24
N ALA A 564 4.47 -18.54 -2.23
CA ALA A 564 5.76 -19.21 -2.35
C ALA A 564 5.57 -20.70 -2.61
N LEU A 565 5.83 -21.12 -3.85
CA LEU A 565 5.61 -22.50 -4.30
C LEU A 565 6.79 -23.41 -3.91
N ASP A 566 6.52 -24.67 -3.61
CA ASP A 566 7.53 -25.70 -3.30
C ASP A 566 8.58 -25.22 -2.28
N THR A 567 8.12 -24.57 -1.22
CA THR A 567 8.96 -24.01 -0.16
C THR A 567 9.67 -25.13 0.59
N GLN A 568 10.99 -24.99 0.73
CA GLN A 568 11.88 -25.86 1.46
C GLN A 568 12.56 -25.06 2.57
N ALA A 569 12.49 -25.59 3.79
CA ALA A 569 13.14 -25.00 4.95
C ALA A 569 14.39 -25.79 5.32
N SER A 570 15.46 -25.10 5.69
CA SER A 570 16.73 -25.69 6.10
C SER A 570 17.26 -25.01 7.36
N LEU A 571 17.58 -25.81 8.39
CA LEU A 571 18.33 -25.37 9.56
C LEU A 571 19.79 -25.80 9.41
N LEU A 572 20.66 -24.84 9.07
CA LEU A 572 22.08 -25.03 8.87
C LEU A 572 22.82 -25.07 10.21
N LEU A 573 23.57 -26.15 10.46
CA LEU A 573 24.24 -26.38 11.72
C LEU A 573 25.77 -26.39 11.54
N PRO A 574 26.53 -25.67 12.40
CA PRO A 574 27.98 -25.69 12.33
C PRO A 574 28.52 -27.06 12.81
N PRO A 575 29.75 -27.46 12.45
CA PRO A 575 30.28 -28.80 12.76
C PRO A 575 30.34 -29.19 14.25
N SER A 576 30.28 -28.21 15.16
CA SER A 576 30.26 -28.37 16.62
C SER A 576 28.86 -28.67 17.19
N VAL A 577 27.82 -28.56 16.36
CA VAL A 577 26.41 -28.73 16.68
C VAL A 577 25.83 -29.90 15.88
N SER A 578 25.00 -30.72 16.51
CA SER A 578 24.35 -31.86 15.83
C SER A 578 22.86 -31.97 16.17
N PRO A 579 21.99 -32.40 15.25
CA PRO A 579 20.58 -32.63 15.52
C PRO A 579 20.37 -33.66 16.64
N ALA A 580 19.48 -33.36 17.59
CA ALA A 580 19.06 -34.28 18.66
C ALA A 580 17.61 -34.75 18.48
N ALA A 581 16.69 -33.82 18.22
CA ALA A 581 15.30 -34.08 17.88
C ALA A 581 14.80 -32.97 16.95
N TYR A 582 13.81 -33.25 16.11
CA TYR A 582 13.26 -32.25 15.20
C TYR A 582 11.88 -32.68 14.72
N GLU A 583 11.09 -31.68 14.32
CA GLU A 583 9.74 -31.87 13.84
C GLU A 583 9.67 -32.78 12.61
N GLN A 584 8.67 -33.67 12.57
CA GLN A 584 8.43 -34.55 11.43
C GLN A 584 7.43 -33.88 10.49
N PRO A 585 7.60 -33.95 9.14
CA PRO A 585 8.45 -34.89 8.41
C PRO A 585 9.86 -34.38 7.99
N GLY A 586 10.64 -33.78 8.89
CA GLY A 586 12.03 -33.35 8.57
C GLY A 586 13.02 -34.50 8.31
N THR A 587 14.11 -34.21 7.62
CA THR A 587 15.22 -35.14 7.38
C THR A 587 16.58 -34.48 7.63
N VAL A 588 17.62 -35.28 7.94
CA VAL A 588 18.99 -34.76 8.13
C VAL A 588 19.81 -35.08 6.90
N ASN A 589 20.40 -34.05 6.28
CA ASN A 589 21.19 -34.20 5.07
C ASN A 589 22.62 -34.73 5.37
N ALA A 590 23.45 -34.87 4.33
CA ALA A 590 24.81 -35.40 4.48
C ALA A 590 25.77 -34.46 5.24
N SER A 591 25.45 -33.17 5.30
CA SER A 591 26.21 -32.14 6.03
C SER A 591 25.86 -32.10 7.52
N GLY A 592 24.72 -32.68 7.91
CA GLY A 592 24.21 -32.65 9.28
C GLY A 592 23.12 -31.61 9.51
N ASP A 593 22.71 -30.88 8.48
CA ASP A 593 21.63 -29.89 8.51
C ASP A 593 20.27 -30.58 8.46
N ILE A 594 19.24 -29.90 8.98
CA ILE A 594 17.87 -30.40 9.02
C ILE A 594 17.07 -29.74 7.89
N GLU A 595 16.38 -30.53 7.08
CA GLU A 595 15.61 -30.08 5.92
C GLU A 595 14.13 -30.50 6.07
N TRP A 596 13.22 -29.57 5.77
CA TRP A 596 11.77 -29.80 5.72
C TRP A 596 11.19 -29.38 4.36
N GLU A 597 10.30 -30.21 3.83
CA GLU A 597 9.44 -29.84 2.69
C GLU A 597 8.19 -29.17 3.26
N ILE A 598 8.07 -27.86 3.09
CA ILE A 598 6.93 -27.08 3.56
C ILE A 598 5.78 -27.16 2.56
N GLY A 599 6.09 -27.18 1.26
CA GLY A 599 5.09 -27.11 0.20
C GLY A 599 4.75 -25.66 -0.14
N THR A 600 3.49 -25.39 -0.48
CA THR A 600 3.07 -24.01 -0.76
C THR A 600 2.92 -23.23 0.55
N VAL A 601 3.53 -22.04 0.63
CA VAL A 601 3.21 -21.03 1.64
C VAL A 601 2.37 -19.96 0.96
N GLY A 602 1.16 -19.73 1.46
CA GLY A 602 0.22 -18.76 0.90
C GLY A 602 0.66 -17.32 1.16
N THR A 603 -0.22 -16.38 0.85
CA THR A 603 -0.03 -14.95 1.10
C THR A 603 -0.98 -14.50 2.21
N TYR A 604 -0.60 -13.45 2.94
CA TYR A 604 -1.47 -12.80 3.93
C TYR A 604 -2.84 -12.40 3.34
N PHE A 605 -2.88 -12.08 2.04
CA PHE A 605 -4.08 -11.72 1.29
C PHE A 605 -4.74 -12.94 0.60
N GLY A 606 -4.46 -14.15 1.07
CA GLY A 606 -4.95 -15.40 0.47
C GLY A 606 -6.46 -15.57 0.62
N MET A 607 -7.06 -16.37 -0.26
CA MET A 607 -8.50 -16.65 -0.20
C MET A 607 -8.81 -17.74 0.83
N ALA A 608 -10.07 -17.79 1.29
CA ALA A 608 -10.52 -18.89 2.14
C ALA A 608 -10.24 -20.25 1.49
N GLY A 609 -9.54 -21.12 2.23
CA GLY A 609 -9.11 -22.45 1.75
C GLY A 609 -7.73 -22.50 1.10
N ASP A 610 -7.06 -21.35 0.91
CA ASP A 610 -5.67 -21.30 0.46
C ASP A 610 -4.69 -21.71 1.57
N PRO A 611 -3.45 -22.10 1.23
CA PRO A 611 -2.43 -22.50 2.21
C PRO A 611 -2.09 -21.36 3.17
N GLU A 612 -1.74 -21.69 4.41
CA GLU A 612 -1.37 -20.69 5.42
C GLU A 612 -0.17 -19.85 4.97
N TYR A 613 -0.23 -18.55 5.24
CA TYR A 613 0.84 -17.59 4.93
C TYR A 613 1.99 -17.64 5.95
N SER A 614 1.79 -18.32 7.07
CA SER A 614 2.79 -18.45 8.13
C SER A 614 2.92 -19.88 8.61
N GLY A 615 3.96 -20.16 9.39
CA GLY A 615 4.15 -21.44 10.05
C GLY A 615 5.40 -21.45 10.91
N SER A 616 5.61 -22.56 11.61
CA SER A 616 6.73 -22.74 12.53
C SER A 616 7.39 -24.10 12.34
N ARG A 617 8.71 -24.18 12.48
CA ARG A 617 9.46 -25.44 12.56
C ARG A 617 10.41 -25.43 13.74
N TRP A 618 10.40 -26.51 14.53
CA TRP A 618 11.29 -26.63 15.67
C TRP A 618 12.31 -27.77 15.58
N ALA A 619 13.46 -27.55 16.19
CA ALA A 619 14.50 -28.55 16.35
C ALA A 619 15.25 -28.41 17.68
N THR A 620 15.45 -29.53 18.35
CA THR A 620 16.42 -29.66 19.43
C THR A 620 17.80 -30.00 18.86
N VAL A 621 18.78 -29.15 19.12
CA VAL A 621 20.17 -29.34 18.70
C VAL A 621 21.07 -29.56 19.91
N SER A 622 22.19 -30.23 19.68
CA SER A 622 23.15 -30.60 20.71
C SER A 622 24.50 -29.93 20.46
N PHE A 623 24.94 -29.13 21.42
CA PHE A 623 26.23 -28.43 21.40
C PHE A 623 27.28 -29.28 22.10
N SER A 624 28.35 -29.63 21.39
CA SER A 624 29.41 -30.51 21.89
C SER A 624 30.67 -29.78 22.37
N GLN A 625 30.73 -28.46 22.18
CA GLN A 625 31.87 -27.60 22.51
C GLN A 625 31.36 -26.27 23.10
N GLU A 626 32.13 -25.71 24.03
CA GLU A 626 31.95 -24.32 24.51
C GLU A 626 32.32 -23.29 23.43
N GLY A 627 31.89 -22.05 23.59
CA GLY A 627 32.17 -20.93 22.69
C GLY A 627 30.95 -20.48 21.86
N GLN A 628 31.20 -19.65 20.85
CA GLN A 628 30.17 -19.11 19.97
C GLN A 628 29.88 -20.05 18.79
N HIS A 629 28.58 -20.25 18.52
CA HIS A 629 28.06 -21.03 17.41
C HIS A 629 26.99 -20.21 16.69
N VAL A 630 26.94 -20.28 15.36
CA VAL A 630 25.89 -19.61 14.57
C VAL A 630 24.92 -20.67 14.09
N VAL A 631 23.65 -20.54 14.44
CA VAL A 631 22.56 -21.36 13.90
C VAL A 631 21.80 -20.49 12.90
N GLU A 632 21.59 -21.03 11.69
CA GLU A 632 21.00 -20.28 10.58
C GLU A 632 19.81 -21.04 10.00
N PHE A 633 18.68 -20.37 9.84
CA PHE A 633 17.48 -20.88 9.20
C PHE A 633 17.30 -20.23 7.83
N GLN A 634 17.06 -21.04 6.81
CA GLN A 634 16.89 -20.61 5.43
C GLN A 634 15.59 -21.15 4.86
N LEU A 635 14.87 -20.30 4.13
CA LEU A 635 13.78 -20.72 3.24
C LEU A 635 14.19 -20.53 1.78
N GLN A 636 14.02 -21.58 0.99
CA GLN A 636 14.10 -21.56 -0.46
C GLN A 636 12.73 -21.88 -1.03
N TYR A 637 12.30 -21.13 -2.04
CA TYR A 637 10.98 -21.27 -2.64
C TYR A 637 11.03 -20.99 -4.13
N ARG A 638 9.93 -21.24 -4.83
CA ARG A 638 9.79 -20.96 -6.26
C ARG A 638 8.74 -19.88 -6.51
N VAL A 639 9.07 -18.97 -7.42
CA VAL A 639 8.13 -18.04 -8.05
C VAL A 639 8.24 -18.23 -9.56
N GLY A 640 7.11 -18.51 -10.23
CA GLY A 640 7.12 -18.96 -11.61
C GLY A 640 8.05 -20.16 -11.80
N VAL A 641 9.07 -20.03 -12.65
CA VAL A 641 10.11 -21.08 -12.85
C VAL A 641 11.43 -20.80 -12.12
N SER A 642 11.46 -19.74 -11.31
CA SER A 642 12.67 -19.22 -10.66
C SER A 642 12.74 -19.68 -9.22
N VAL A 643 13.91 -20.15 -8.81
CA VAL A 643 14.16 -20.49 -7.41
C VAL A 643 14.69 -19.25 -6.71
N ARG A 644 14.02 -18.86 -5.63
CA ARG A 644 14.32 -17.69 -4.80
C ARG A 644 14.67 -18.17 -3.39
N GLN A 645 15.36 -17.32 -2.65
CA GLN A 645 15.75 -17.60 -1.27
C GLN A 645 15.41 -16.38 -0.42
N ALA A 646 14.73 -16.61 0.70
CA ALA A 646 14.42 -15.58 1.66
C ALA A 646 15.70 -15.11 2.39
N PRO A 647 15.73 -13.87 2.90
CA PRO A 647 16.78 -13.45 3.83
C PRO A 647 16.91 -14.45 4.99
N PRO A 648 18.11 -14.96 5.31
CA PRO A 648 18.26 -16.01 6.31
C PRO A 648 18.11 -15.47 7.74
N GLY A 649 17.36 -16.18 8.58
CA GLY A 649 17.27 -15.92 10.02
C GLY A 649 18.50 -16.49 10.74
N ARG A 650 19.12 -15.72 11.64
CA ARG A 650 20.39 -16.11 12.31
C ARG A 650 20.33 -15.83 13.80
N ILE A 651 20.78 -16.79 14.61
CA ILE A 651 21.01 -16.61 16.04
C ILE A 651 22.45 -16.98 16.42
N ASN A 652 23.11 -16.09 17.15
CA ASN A 652 24.44 -16.32 17.71
C ASN A 652 24.29 -16.92 19.11
N VAL A 653 24.66 -18.18 19.27
CA VAL A 653 24.53 -18.93 20.51
C VAL A 653 25.89 -19.02 21.21
N THR A 654 25.96 -18.53 22.44
CA THR A 654 27.15 -18.64 23.30
C THR A 654 26.95 -19.76 24.31
N VAL A 655 27.79 -20.80 24.24
CA VAL A 655 27.79 -21.91 25.20
C VAL A 655 28.92 -21.73 26.19
N VAL A 656 28.59 -21.64 27.48
CA VAL A 656 29.54 -21.59 28.60
C VAL A 656 29.36 -22.83 29.47
N LEU A 657 30.47 -23.42 29.92
CA LEU A 657 30.48 -24.56 30.83
C LEU A 657 30.69 -24.05 32.26
N ASP A 658 29.82 -24.46 33.18
CA ASP A 658 29.89 -24.23 34.64
C ASP A 658 29.60 -25.58 35.31
N SER A 659 30.65 -26.38 35.44
CA SER A 659 30.60 -27.81 35.78
C SER A 659 30.17 -28.07 37.23
N ASP A 660 30.35 -27.12 38.14
CA ASP A 660 30.01 -27.25 39.55
C ASP A 660 28.84 -26.35 40.01
N SER A 661 28.28 -25.57 39.08
CA SER A 661 27.06 -24.79 39.23
C SER A 661 27.16 -23.71 40.31
N ASP A 662 28.36 -23.13 40.46
CA ASP A 662 28.63 -22.06 41.41
C ASP A 662 28.39 -20.66 40.82
N GLY A 663 28.08 -20.59 39.52
CA GLY A 663 27.80 -19.36 38.79
C GLY A 663 29.02 -18.77 38.08
N VAL A 664 30.20 -19.38 38.22
CA VAL A 664 31.43 -19.00 37.51
C VAL A 664 31.72 -20.02 36.40
N PRO A 665 31.86 -19.60 35.13
CA PRO A 665 32.21 -20.53 34.06
C PRO A 665 33.60 -21.15 34.27
N ASP A 666 33.78 -22.44 33.96
CA ASP A 666 35.04 -23.20 34.08
C ASP A 666 36.24 -22.48 33.43
N SER A 667 35.99 -21.74 32.35
CA SER A 667 37.01 -20.95 31.64
C SER A 667 37.61 -19.79 32.46
N GLN A 668 36.91 -19.38 33.52
CA GLN A 668 37.28 -18.29 34.44
C GLN A 668 37.83 -18.84 35.77
N GLU A 669 37.84 -20.15 35.97
CA GLU A 669 38.36 -20.77 37.18
C GLU A 669 39.87 -21.10 37.12
N PRO A 670 40.57 -21.10 38.27
CA PRO A 670 41.95 -21.57 38.33
C PRO A 670 42.09 -23.05 37.95
N PRO A 671 43.20 -23.45 37.27
CA PRO A 671 43.40 -24.84 36.86
C PRO A 671 43.36 -25.83 38.04
N GLY A 672 42.41 -26.76 38.01
CA GLY A 672 42.16 -27.75 39.08
C GLY A 672 41.03 -27.39 40.05
N CYS A 673 40.35 -26.26 39.87
CA CYS A 673 39.18 -25.85 40.64
C CYS A 673 37.84 -26.23 39.99
N GLU A 674 37.84 -26.72 38.75
CA GLU A 674 36.68 -26.78 37.82
C GLU A 674 35.54 -27.73 38.22
N LEU A 675 35.56 -28.26 39.45
CA LEU A 675 34.61 -29.23 39.99
C LEU A 675 34.40 -29.03 41.51
N ASN A 676 34.82 -27.90 42.08
CA ASN A 676 34.89 -27.68 43.52
C ASN A 676 34.27 -26.33 43.93
N PRO A 677 32.97 -26.31 44.34
CA PRO A 677 32.20 -25.10 44.67
C PRO A 677 32.70 -24.23 45.82
N GLY A 678 33.83 -24.59 46.45
CA GLY A 678 34.43 -23.89 47.58
C GLY A 678 35.89 -23.52 47.34
N CYS A 679 36.30 -23.44 46.07
CA CYS A 679 37.66 -23.14 45.65
C CYS A 679 37.74 -21.81 44.91
N CYS A 680 37.09 -20.79 45.46
CA CYS A 680 37.28 -19.41 45.07
C CYS A 680 38.59 -18.89 45.71
N GLY A 681 39.59 -18.49 44.91
CA GLY A 681 40.78 -17.79 45.40
C GLY A 681 40.63 -16.28 45.21
N ASP A 682 41.47 -15.45 45.83
CA ASP A 682 41.55 -13.98 45.66
C ASP A 682 41.72 -13.60 44.17
N GLN A 683 40.61 -13.55 43.43
CA GLN A 683 40.60 -13.44 41.96
C GLN A 683 40.85 -12.01 41.50
N ASN A 684 40.50 -11.03 42.33
CA ASN A 684 40.61 -9.60 42.05
C ASN A 684 41.86 -8.94 42.70
N GLY A 685 42.55 -9.63 43.62
CA GLY A 685 43.81 -9.17 44.21
C GLY A 685 43.64 -8.16 45.35
N ASP A 686 42.48 -8.12 45.99
CA ASP A 686 42.13 -7.13 47.02
C ASP A 686 42.61 -7.52 48.44
N GLY A 687 42.95 -8.80 48.66
CA GLY A 687 43.51 -9.29 49.91
C GLY A 687 42.50 -9.78 50.96
N CYS A 688 41.20 -9.87 50.65
CA CYS A 688 40.23 -10.66 51.41
C CYS A 688 40.07 -12.07 50.77
N ASP A 689 39.51 -13.05 51.52
CA ASP A 689 39.41 -14.46 51.09
C ASP A 689 37.94 -14.79 50.84
N ASP A 690 37.54 -14.82 49.56
CA ASP A 690 36.17 -14.96 49.02
C ASP A 690 35.34 -16.12 49.62
N CYS A 691 36.00 -17.09 50.28
CA CYS A 691 35.38 -18.30 50.84
C CYS A 691 35.54 -18.45 52.39
N ALA A 692 36.00 -17.43 53.16
CA ALA A 692 36.25 -17.50 54.61
C ALA A 692 35.69 -16.30 55.41
N PRO A 693 35.33 -16.39 56.72
CA PRO A 693 34.54 -15.39 57.48
C PRO A 693 35.27 -14.07 57.82
N ASN A 694 36.36 -13.79 57.12
CA ASN A 694 36.83 -12.44 56.87
C ASN A 694 36.46 -12.11 55.42
N VAL A 695 35.19 -12.37 55.13
CA VAL A 695 34.55 -12.05 53.86
C VAL A 695 34.44 -10.53 53.81
N ASP A 696 34.43 -10.04 52.61
CA ASP A 696 33.95 -8.71 52.28
C ASP A 696 32.51 -8.99 51.78
N THR A 697 31.57 -9.02 52.72
CA THR A 697 30.22 -9.58 52.49
C THR A 697 29.48 -8.85 51.37
N ASP A 698 29.89 -7.63 51.08
CA ASP A 698 29.24 -6.74 50.13
C ASP A 698 30.19 -6.30 48.98
N GLY A 699 31.50 -6.54 49.10
CA GLY A 699 32.46 -6.51 48.01
C GLY A 699 33.10 -5.14 47.80
N ASP A 700 33.38 -4.42 48.89
CA ASP A 700 33.93 -3.06 48.89
C ASP A 700 35.43 -2.95 49.20
N GLY A 701 36.16 -4.04 49.27
CA GLY A 701 37.60 -4.04 49.52
C GLY A 701 37.99 -3.83 50.99
N VAL A 702 37.02 -3.72 51.93
CA VAL A 702 37.25 -3.74 53.38
C VAL A 702 36.63 -5.00 53.98
N CYS A 703 37.45 -5.90 54.52
CA CYS A 703 36.86 -7.10 55.12
C CYS A 703 36.00 -6.74 56.36
N ASP A 704 34.86 -7.43 56.57
CA ASP A 704 33.79 -7.20 57.58
C ASP A 704 34.23 -6.75 59.00
N SER A 705 35.46 -7.07 59.41
CA SER A 705 36.00 -6.76 60.74
C SER A 705 36.59 -5.35 60.87
N GLY A 706 36.81 -4.67 59.75
CA GLY A 706 37.27 -3.28 59.64
C GLY A 706 36.24 -2.34 59.01
N ASP A 707 35.09 -2.89 58.63
CA ASP A 707 33.99 -2.26 57.92
C ASP A 707 32.88 -1.81 58.92
N SER A 708 32.40 -0.59 58.74
CA SER A 708 31.39 0.07 59.56
C SER A 708 29.98 -0.47 59.29
N ASP A 709 29.70 -1.02 58.10
CA ASP A 709 28.48 -1.75 57.75
C ASP A 709 28.73 -2.98 56.85
N PRO A 710 29.05 -4.14 57.46
CA PRO A 710 29.46 -5.38 56.78
C PRO A 710 28.42 -6.08 55.89
N ASN A 711 27.39 -5.40 55.38
CA ASN A 711 26.45 -5.94 54.37
C ASN A 711 26.03 -4.87 53.35
N ASN A 712 26.68 -3.71 53.34
CA ASN A 712 26.41 -2.61 52.46
C ASN A 712 27.71 -2.04 51.88
N ARG A 713 28.03 -2.47 50.65
CA ARG A 713 29.29 -2.21 49.93
C ARG A 713 29.67 -0.76 49.70
N TYR A 714 28.83 0.15 50.14
CA TYR A 714 28.97 1.58 49.94
C TYR A 714 29.30 2.30 51.26
N VAL A 715 29.50 1.58 52.38
CA VAL A 715 29.63 2.14 53.74
C VAL A 715 30.66 1.34 54.54
N CYS A 716 31.88 1.86 54.74
CA CYS A 716 32.96 1.10 55.39
C CYS A 716 33.80 1.84 56.45
N SER A 717 34.32 3.04 56.17
CA SER A 717 34.95 3.92 57.16
C SER A 717 35.24 5.28 56.55
N ASP A 718 35.10 6.39 57.28
CA ASP A 718 35.59 7.73 56.87
C ASP A 718 36.96 8.01 57.52
N ARG A 719 38.06 7.76 56.80
CA ARG A 719 39.40 7.73 57.40
C ARG A 719 40.19 9.02 57.20
N ASP A 720 39.95 9.74 56.13
CA ASP A 720 40.59 11.02 55.86
C ASP A 720 39.77 12.21 56.39
N GLY A 721 38.50 11.99 56.75
CA GLY A 721 37.66 12.94 57.47
C GLY A 721 36.97 13.94 56.57
N ASP A 722 36.76 13.58 55.30
CA ASP A 722 36.09 14.37 54.27
C ASP A 722 34.56 14.21 54.27
N THR A 723 34.05 13.39 55.19
CA THR A 723 32.64 13.05 55.45
C THR A 723 32.00 12.06 54.48
N CYS A 724 32.71 11.59 53.46
CA CYS A 724 32.34 10.40 52.70
C CYS A 724 32.80 9.14 53.41
N GLU A 725 32.08 8.05 53.14
CA GLU A 725 32.58 6.74 53.54
C GLU A 725 33.60 6.29 52.49
N ASP A 726 34.75 5.77 52.93
CA ASP A 726 35.89 5.39 52.06
C ASP A 726 35.52 4.38 50.95
N CYS A 727 34.29 3.85 50.95
CA CYS A 727 33.80 2.83 50.02
C CYS A 727 32.58 3.25 49.19
N THR A 728 32.20 4.54 49.12
CA THR A 728 30.99 4.99 48.39
C THR A 728 30.94 4.55 46.93
N ALA A 729 32.08 4.27 46.29
CA ALA A 729 32.17 3.72 44.93
C ALA A 729 32.05 2.18 44.85
N GLY A 730 31.71 1.50 45.94
CA GLY A 730 31.72 0.04 46.01
C GLY A 730 33.11 -0.56 46.19
N SER A 731 34.12 0.23 46.56
CA SER A 731 35.53 -0.16 46.76
C SER A 731 36.31 0.84 47.64
N PHE A 732 37.20 0.38 48.51
CA PHE A 732 37.95 1.18 49.50
C PHE A 732 39.00 2.10 48.88
N GLN A 733 38.72 3.40 48.83
CA GLN A 733 39.56 4.44 48.24
C GLN A 733 39.62 5.73 49.10
N PRO A 734 40.50 5.79 50.13
CA PRO A 734 40.56 6.85 51.16
C PRO A 734 40.97 8.28 50.73
N ALA A 735 40.73 8.64 49.47
CA ALA A 735 41.10 9.92 48.86
C ALA A 735 40.33 10.16 47.54
N ASN A 736 39.42 9.26 47.17
CA ASN A 736 38.64 9.23 45.93
C ASN A 736 37.43 8.28 46.13
N ASP A 737 36.77 8.51 47.25
CA ASP A 737 35.74 7.73 47.94
C ASP A 737 34.39 8.44 47.95
N GLY A 738 34.33 9.60 47.33
CA GLY A 738 33.15 10.28 46.85
C GLY A 738 33.54 11.07 45.61
N GLU A 739 32.55 11.61 44.92
CA GLU A 739 32.82 12.75 44.06
C GLU A 739 33.15 13.94 45.00
N ASP A 740 34.15 14.74 44.62
CA ASP A 740 34.59 15.97 45.27
C ASP A 740 34.69 16.96 44.11
N LEU A 741 33.54 17.49 43.73
CA LEU A 741 33.32 18.14 42.45
C LEU A 741 34.10 19.47 42.35
N ASP A 742 34.21 20.22 43.44
CA ASP A 742 34.88 21.51 43.48
C ASP A 742 36.36 21.45 43.93
N GLY A 743 36.78 20.29 44.48
CA GLY A 743 38.13 20.01 44.90
C GLY A 743 38.56 20.74 46.19
N ASP A 744 37.60 21.13 47.04
CA ASP A 744 37.88 21.79 48.32
C ASP A 744 38.37 20.82 49.42
N GLY A 745 38.18 19.52 49.19
CA GLY A 745 38.59 18.42 50.04
C GLY A 745 37.52 17.91 51.01
N LEU A 746 36.25 18.27 50.81
CA LEU A 746 35.06 17.55 51.27
C LEU A 746 34.46 16.79 50.08
N CYS A 747 33.86 15.64 50.32
CA CYS A 747 33.15 14.94 49.25
C CYS A 747 31.69 15.43 49.16
N ASP A 748 31.08 15.25 48.00
CA ASP A 748 29.75 15.79 47.69
C ASP A 748 28.65 15.36 48.70
N ALA A 749 28.77 14.15 49.28
CA ALA A 749 27.75 13.62 50.19
C ALA A 749 27.67 14.35 51.55
N GLY A 750 28.74 15.04 51.94
CA GLY A 750 28.77 15.82 53.18
C GLY A 750 29.39 17.21 53.05
N ASP A 751 29.76 17.58 51.83
CA ASP A 751 29.99 18.96 51.43
C ASP A 751 28.66 19.73 51.49
N PRO A 752 28.55 20.80 52.28
CA PRO A 752 27.39 21.67 52.25
C PRO A 752 27.18 22.41 50.93
N ASP A 753 28.18 22.51 50.06
CA ASP A 753 28.27 23.32 48.83
C ASP A 753 29.11 22.57 47.77
N ILE A 754 28.51 21.50 47.22
CA ILE A 754 29.17 20.43 46.46
C ILE A 754 29.98 20.92 45.25
N ASP A 755 29.48 21.90 44.53
CA ASP A 755 30.15 22.47 43.35
C ASP A 755 30.96 23.73 43.68
N GLY A 756 30.88 24.24 44.91
CA GLY A 756 31.75 25.30 45.40
C GLY A 756 31.44 26.67 44.81
N ASP A 757 30.21 26.88 44.32
CA ASP A 757 29.78 28.17 43.77
C ASP A 757 29.32 29.16 44.87
N GLY A 758 29.17 28.69 46.11
CA GLY A 758 28.85 29.50 47.27
C GLY A 758 27.41 29.41 47.74
N ILE A 759 26.59 28.52 47.18
CA ILE A 759 25.21 28.25 47.61
C ILE A 759 25.10 26.85 48.23
N ASP A 760 24.72 26.79 49.51
CA ASP A 760 24.55 25.50 50.17
C ASP A 760 23.53 24.59 49.41
N ASN A 761 23.84 23.30 49.17
CA ASN A 761 23.09 22.35 48.34
C ASN A 761 21.56 22.32 48.54
N ALA A 762 21.10 22.63 49.76
CA ALA A 762 19.67 22.64 50.08
C ALA A 762 18.92 23.86 49.52
N SER A 763 19.67 24.87 49.07
CA SER A 763 19.19 26.13 48.47
C SER A 763 19.65 26.29 47.03
N ASP A 764 20.40 25.32 46.51
CA ASP A 764 20.93 25.30 45.15
C ASP A 764 19.96 24.55 44.21
N ALA A 765 19.72 25.10 43.02
CA ALA A 765 18.88 24.51 41.99
C ALA A 765 19.55 23.35 41.23
N ALA A 766 20.87 23.40 41.05
CA ALA A 766 21.67 22.32 40.50
C ALA A 766 22.93 22.13 41.37
N PRO A 767 22.79 21.47 42.54
CA PRO A 767 23.83 21.30 43.57
C PRO A 767 25.07 20.49 43.16
N THR A 768 25.33 20.30 41.87
CA THR A 768 26.49 19.56 41.34
C THR A 768 26.99 20.20 40.04
N ASP A 769 26.69 21.47 39.79
CA ASP A 769 27.16 22.21 38.64
C ASP A 769 27.53 23.64 39.07
N PRO A 770 28.83 23.98 39.18
CA PRO A 770 29.29 25.27 39.72
C PRO A 770 28.90 26.48 38.88
N THR A 771 28.26 26.24 37.74
CA THR A 771 27.79 27.26 36.83
C THR A 771 26.28 27.43 36.85
N VAL A 772 25.56 26.63 37.67
CA VAL A 772 24.10 26.55 37.71
C VAL A 772 23.60 26.46 39.15
N CYS A 773 23.01 27.54 39.66
CA CYS A 773 22.60 27.65 41.07
C CYS A 773 21.24 28.35 41.28
N GLY A 774 20.60 28.73 40.18
CA GLY A 774 19.37 29.49 40.08
C GLY A 774 19.55 30.76 39.27
N ASP A 775 18.40 31.31 38.91
CA ASP A 775 18.23 32.65 38.32
C ASP A 775 17.35 33.45 39.30
N THR A 776 17.99 33.98 40.35
CA THR A 776 17.29 34.52 41.53
C THR A 776 16.55 35.82 41.20
N ASP A 777 17.07 36.62 40.27
CA ASP A 777 16.44 37.84 39.77
C ASP A 777 15.64 37.66 38.48
N SER A 778 15.61 36.44 37.93
CA SER A 778 14.81 36.04 36.76
C SER A 778 15.20 36.78 35.50
N ASP A 779 16.50 36.99 35.32
CA ASP A 779 17.14 37.78 34.27
C ASP A 779 17.64 36.90 33.10
N GLY A 780 17.38 35.59 33.18
CA GLY A 780 17.69 34.61 32.15
C GLY A 780 19.18 34.24 32.06
N CYS A 781 20.06 34.93 32.79
CA CYS A 781 21.35 34.38 33.15
C CYS A 781 21.26 33.50 34.37
N GLU A 782 22.28 32.67 34.48
CA GLU A 782 22.42 31.78 35.60
C GLU A 782 23.37 32.43 36.61
N ASP A 783 22.90 32.63 37.85
CA ASP A 783 23.56 33.45 38.90
C ASP A 783 25.02 33.03 39.16
N CYS A 784 25.37 31.78 38.82
CA CYS A 784 26.67 31.18 39.04
C CYS A 784 27.51 30.97 37.78
N VAL A 785 27.12 31.46 36.60
CA VAL A 785 27.87 31.24 35.32
C VAL A 785 29.36 31.62 35.42
N SER A 786 29.69 32.56 36.31
CA SER A 786 31.07 32.99 36.56
C SER A 786 31.89 32.06 37.47
N GLY A 787 31.31 30.95 37.93
CA GLY A 787 31.84 30.00 38.91
C GLY A 787 31.69 30.47 40.37
N ALA A 788 30.77 31.41 40.64
CA ALA A 788 30.44 31.91 41.97
C ALA A 788 29.11 32.68 41.94
N PHE A 789 28.28 32.49 42.96
CA PHE A 789 26.96 33.12 43.09
C PHE A 789 27.02 34.66 43.09
N ASN A 790 26.46 35.26 42.04
CA ASN A 790 26.43 36.71 41.85
C ASN A 790 25.24 37.17 40.97
N PRO A 791 24.02 37.25 41.53
CA PRO A 791 22.75 37.55 40.84
C PRO A 791 22.62 39.02 40.45
N ALA A 792 23.49 39.54 39.59
CA ALA A 792 23.58 40.96 39.19
C ALA A 792 24.75 41.21 38.23
N ASN A 793 25.70 40.27 38.14
CA ASN A 793 26.86 40.37 37.26
C ASN A 793 27.40 38.95 36.99
N ASP A 794 26.50 38.16 36.46
CA ASP A 794 26.53 36.75 36.11
C ASP A 794 26.37 36.55 34.60
N GLY A 795 26.15 37.61 33.84
CA GLY A 795 26.38 37.71 32.40
C GLY A 795 26.80 39.13 31.98
N PRO A 796 27.26 39.32 30.73
CA PRO A 796 27.21 40.64 30.12
C PRO A 796 25.73 41.04 29.92
N ASP A 797 25.40 42.29 30.27
CA ASP A 797 24.10 42.94 30.07
C ASP A 797 24.43 44.23 29.32
N THR A 798 24.24 44.19 28.00
CA THR A 798 24.81 45.17 27.06
C THR A 798 23.94 46.42 26.99
N ASP A 799 22.61 46.29 27.04
CA ASP A 799 21.67 47.40 27.02
C ASP A 799 21.32 47.95 28.43
N GLY A 800 21.61 47.19 29.47
CA GLY A 800 21.46 47.58 30.87
C GLY A 800 20.02 47.52 31.38
N ASP A 801 19.14 46.75 30.74
CA ASP A 801 17.73 46.63 31.13
C ASP A 801 17.51 45.72 32.36
N GLY A 802 18.56 44.96 32.71
CA GLY A 802 18.62 44.07 33.85
C GLY A 802 18.23 42.63 33.54
N ILE A 803 18.24 42.24 32.26
CA ILE A 803 18.30 40.89 31.70
C ILE A 803 19.70 40.75 31.08
N CYS A 804 20.35 39.60 31.23
CA CYS A 804 21.67 39.43 30.62
C CYS A 804 21.55 39.01 29.15
N ASN A 805 22.59 39.23 28.35
CA ASN A 805 22.63 38.86 26.94
C ASN A 805 22.30 37.38 26.60
N LEU A 806 22.50 36.44 27.53
CA LEU A 806 22.16 35.03 27.26
C LEU A 806 20.66 34.75 27.39
N GLY A 807 19.99 35.52 28.25
CA GLY A 807 18.57 35.45 28.55
C GLY A 807 17.73 36.51 27.83
N ASP A 808 18.40 37.55 27.34
CA ASP A 808 17.85 38.56 26.48
C ASP A 808 17.79 38.04 25.05
N SER A 809 16.76 38.47 24.33
CA SER A 809 16.59 38.16 22.92
C SER A 809 16.97 39.34 22.02
N ASP A 810 17.41 40.45 22.63
CA ASP A 810 17.72 41.75 22.03
C ASP A 810 18.83 42.42 22.88
N ASP A 811 20.04 41.90 22.74
CA ASP A 811 21.20 42.13 23.62
C ASP A 811 21.58 43.61 23.81
N ASP A 812 21.44 44.44 22.78
CA ASP A 812 21.77 45.87 22.83
C ASP A 812 20.54 46.80 22.93
N GLY A 813 19.35 46.18 23.02
CA GLY A 813 18.08 46.79 23.38
C GLY A 813 17.54 47.75 22.34
N ASP A 814 17.94 47.57 21.09
CA ASP A 814 17.54 48.42 19.98
C ASP A 814 16.19 47.99 19.36
N GLY A 815 15.66 46.82 19.75
CA GLY A 815 14.38 46.31 19.29
C GLY A 815 14.48 45.33 18.13
N MET A 816 15.68 45.02 17.63
CA MET A 816 15.93 43.92 16.69
C MET A 816 16.45 42.69 17.42
N PRO A 817 15.81 41.51 17.27
CA PRO A 817 16.26 40.33 18.00
C PRO A 817 17.64 39.86 17.51
N ASP A 818 18.50 39.38 18.41
CA ASP A 818 19.91 39.02 18.10
C ASP A 818 20.07 38.06 16.91
N THR A 819 19.10 37.17 16.73
CA THR A 819 19.07 36.21 15.61
C THR A 819 18.95 36.88 14.23
N SER A 820 18.50 38.13 14.20
CA SER A 820 18.24 38.94 13.00
C SER A 820 19.08 40.22 12.98
N ASP A 821 20.01 40.37 13.92
CA ASP A 821 20.91 41.52 14.07
C ASP A 821 22.36 41.12 13.71
N LEU A 822 23.01 41.89 12.84
CA LEU A 822 24.40 41.76 12.38
C LEU A 822 25.39 42.50 13.30
N CYS A 823 24.89 43.40 14.14
CA CYS A 823 25.55 44.08 15.24
C CYS A 823 24.95 43.75 16.62
N PRO A 824 24.74 42.47 17.01
CA PRO A 824 23.95 42.08 18.20
C PRO A 824 24.57 42.42 19.56
N THR A 825 25.60 43.26 19.62
CA THR A 825 26.12 43.85 20.89
C THR A 825 26.57 45.30 20.64
N GLY A 826 25.82 46.01 19.78
CA GLY A 826 26.13 47.30 19.17
C GLY A 826 25.98 48.51 20.09
N GLU A 827 25.84 49.70 19.51
CA GLU A 827 25.66 50.94 20.25
C GLU A 827 24.32 50.92 20.99
N THR A 828 24.27 51.00 22.31
CA THR A 828 22.98 50.89 23.01
C THR A 828 22.22 52.22 23.12
N GLY A 829 20.89 52.15 23.30
CA GLY A 829 20.03 53.31 23.63
C GLY A 829 19.50 54.11 22.43
N TRP A 830 19.50 53.50 21.24
CA TRP A 830 18.64 53.86 20.11
C TRP A 830 17.66 52.70 19.88
N THR A 831 16.86 52.77 18.82
CA THR A 831 16.00 51.66 18.44
C THR A 831 16.06 51.45 16.95
N SER A 832 16.29 50.22 16.48
CA SER A 832 16.24 49.87 15.08
C SER A 832 14.87 50.22 14.50
N SER A 833 14.95 50.94 13.40
CA SER A 833 13.81 51.44 12.65
C SER A 833 14.32 51.81 11.28
N LEU A 834 13.47 51.71 10.26
CA LEU A 834 13.73 52.13 8.87
C LEU A 834 14.21 53.59 8.69
N SER A 835 14.43 54.35 9.76
CA SER A 835 14.96 55.72 9.75
C SER A 835 16.31 55.88 10.44
N THR A 836 16.84 54.81 11.04
CA THR A 836 18.08 54.77 11.83
C THR A 836 18.93 53.53 11.60
N ASP A 837 18.33 52.49 11.03
CA ASP A 837 18.89 51.22 10.54
C ASP A 837 18.05 50.89 9.29
N ASN A 838 18.60 51.23 8.13
CA ASN A 838 17.84 51.39 6.91
C ASN A 838 17.67 50.07 6.14
N ASP A 839 18.64 49.19 6.18
CA ASP A 839 18.52 47.83 5.66
C ASP A 839 17.97 46.83 6.71
N GLY A 840 17.82 47.27 7.96
CA GLY A 840 17.19 46.50 9.02
C GLY A 840 18.06 45.35 9.47
N ASP A 841 19.38 45.52 9.39
CA ASP A 841 20.34 44.51 9.79
C ASP A 841 20.73 44.62 11.27
N GLY A 842 20.14 45.57 12.02
CA GLY A 842 20.42 45.82 13.44
C GLY A 842 21.66 46.69 13.67
N CYS A 843 22.35 47.13 12.60
CA CYS A 843 23.45 48.08 12.70
C CYS A 843 22.95 49.50 12.42
N ARG A 844 23.45 50.47 13.19
CA ARG A 844 23.03 51.86 13.03
C ARG A 844 23.70 52.57 11.86
N ASP A 845 22.94 52.99 10.85
CA ASP A 845 23.36 53.79 9.68
C ASP A 845 24.41 54.87 10.03
N ALA A 846 24.13 55.63 11.10
CA ALA A 846 24.88 56.85 11.37
C ALA A 846 26.29 56.63 11.96
N THR A 847 26.57 55.45 12.52
CA THR A 847 27.73 55.24 13.40
C THR A 847 28.41 53.89 13.28
N GLU A 848 27.68 52.83 12.92
CA GLU A 848 28.17 51.45 12.93
C GLU A 848 28.11 50.79 11.55
N ASP A 849 27.17 51.23 10.71
CA ASP A 849 27.10 50.88 9.30
C ASP A 849 27.85 51.90 8.41
N ASN A 850 28.37 51.45 7.27
CA ASN A 850 29.08 52.26 6.27
C ASN A 850 28.66 51.93 4.83
N ASP A 851 27.61 51.13 4.71
CA ASP A 851 26.91 50.73 3.52
C ASP A 851 25.43 50.65 3.93
N ASP A 852 24.82 51.82 4.25
CA ASP A 852 23.55 51.94 4.99
C ASP A 852 22.34 51.27 4.28
N ASP A 853 22.51 50.77 3.07
CA ASP A 853 21.54 49.96 2.33
C ASP A 853 22.08 48.60 1.84
N ASN A 854 23.36 48.32 2.13
CA ASN A 854 24.09 47.09 1.83
C ASN A 854 24.08 46.65 0.34
N ASP A 855 24.06 47.60 -0.61
CA ASP A 855 24.15 47.30 -2.05
C ASP A 855 25.57 47.02 -2.59
N GLY A 856 26.56 47.10 -1.69
CA GLY A 856 27.96 46.89 -2.01
C GLY A 856 28.68 48.15 -2.49
N ILE A 857 28.04 49.31 -2.50
CA ILE A 857 28.63 50.61 -2.80
C ILE A 857 28.53 51.55 -1.58
N THR A 858 29.59 51.57 -0.77
CA THR A 858 29.71 52.47 0.41
C THR A 858 29.16 53.90 0.21
N ASP A 859 28.45 54.44 1.20
CA ASP A 859 27.62 55.66 1.14
C ASP A 859 28.32 56.89 0.50
N GLY A 860 29.63 56.98 0.67
CA GLY A 860 30.43 58.08 0.14
C GLY A 860 30.56 58.09 -1.39
N SER A 861 30.25 56.97 -2.05
CA SER A 861 30.39 56.77 -3.50
C SER A 861 29.08 56.42 -4.18
N ASP A 862 28.03 56.15 -3.41
CA ASP A 862 26.72 55.83 -3.92
C ASP A 862 25.83 57.07 -4.13
N LEU A 863 24.95 56.99 -5.13
CA LEU A 863 24.04 58.04 -5.57
C LEU A 863 22.78 58.11 -4.70
N ALA A 864 22.37 57.01 -4.08
CA ALA A 864 21.25 56.94 -3.17
C ALA A 864 21.59 56.06 -1.94
N PRO A 865 22.43 56.57 -1.00
CA PRO A 865 23.08 55.76 0.05
C PRO A 865 22.19 55.14 1.14
N LEU A 866 20.89 55.07 0.89
CA LEU A 866 19.88 54.47 1.77
C LEU A 866 18.88 53.68 0.92
N ASP A 867 19.17 53.46 -0.36
CA ASP A 867 18.30 52.82 -1.34
C ASP A 867 19.15 51.82 -2.15
N PRO A 868 19.12 50.53 -1.79
CA PRO A 868 20.07 49.55 -2.30
C PRO A 868 19.94 49.28 -3.81
N HIS A 869 18.89 49.85 -4.43
CA HIS A 869 18.47 49.51 -5.78
C HIS A 869 18.77 50.64 -6.77
N VAL A 870 19.48 51.71 -6.35
CA VAL A 870 19.59 52.95 -7.14
C VAL A 870 21.01 53.52 -7.17
N CYS A 871 21.77 53.19 -8.22
CA CYS A 871 23.17 53.61 -8.34
C CYS A 871 23.64 54.04 -9.78
N GLY A 872 22.73 54.08 -10.77
CA GLY A 872 22.89 54.60 -12.16
C GLY A 872 22.56 53.58 -13.27
N ASP A 873 22.21 54.00 -14.50
CA ASP A 873 22.05 53.15 -15.73
C ASP A 873 23.17 53.45 -16.74
N SER A 874 24.18 52.59 -16.79
CA SER A 874 25.41 52.84 -17.55
C SER A 874 25.34 52.45 -19.02
N ASP A 875 24.42 51.56 -19.43
CA ASP A 875 24.39 50.96 -20.76
C ASP A 875 23.11 51.24 -21.59
N SER A 876 22.08 51.82 -20.96
CA SER A 876 20.88 52.43 -21.55
C SER A 876 19.89 51.47 -22.21
N ASP A 877 19.76 50.25 -21.69
CA ASP A 877 18.69 49.33 -22.04
C ASP A 877 17.38 49.56 -21.25
N GLY A 878 17.44 50.44 -20.24
CA GLY A 878 16.30 50.85 -19.44
C GLY A 878 16.30 50.29 -18.01
N CYS A 879 17.33 49.51 -17.63
CA CYS A 879 17.51 48.99 -16.28
C CYS A 879 18.60 49.77 -15.51
N GLU A 880 18.43 49.87 -14.18
CA GLU A 880 19.36 50.59 -13.29
C GLU A 880 20.42 49.60 -12.76
N ASP A 881 21.70 49.95 -12.81
CA ASP A 881 22.85 49.05 -12.58
C ASP A 881 22.84 48.31 -11.22
N CYS A 882 22.09 48.79 -10.22
CA CYS A 882 21.93 48.16 -8.90
C CYS A 882 20.54 47.57 -8.66
N VAL A 883 19.67 47.40 -9.67
CA VAL A 883 18.28 46.91 -9.49
C VAL A 883 18.21 45.58 -8.74
N SER A 884 19.26 44.76 -8.77
CA SER A 884 19.32 43.51 -7.98
C SER A 884 19.68 43.70 -6.50
N GLY A 885 19.77 44.93 -6.00
CA GLY A 885 20.30 45.25 -4.67
C GLY A 885 21.82 45.13 -4.59
N VAL A 886 22.51 44.99 -5.74
CA VAL A 886 23.98 44.87 -5.86
C VAL A 886 24.39 45.40 -7.24
N PHE A 887 25.50 46.14 -7.33
CA PHE A 887 25.97 46.77 -8.58
C PHE A 887 26.49 45.81 -9.68
N ASP A 888 25.79 45.66 -10.82
CA ASP A 888 26.19 44.86 -12.01
C ASP A 888 25.67 45.36 -13.39
N PRO A 889 26.43 46.18 -14.16
CA PRO A 889 25.97 46.97 -15.34
C PRO A 889 25.86 46.22 -16.68
N ALA A 890 25.63 44.92 -16.69
CA ALA A 890 25.40 44.13 -17.92
C ALA A 890 24.38 42.99 -17.73
N ASN A 891 23.92 42.86 -16.49
CA ASN A 891 23.01 41.85 -15.98
C ASN A 891 22.34 42.49 -14.75
N ASP A 892 22.02 43.77 -14.91
CA ASP A 892 21.49 44.78 -13.98
C ASP A 892 19.96 44.75 -13.90
N GLY A 893 19.35 43.99 -14.80
CA GLY A 893 17.98 43.56 -14.70
C GLY A 893 17.81 42.24 -15.44
N PRO A 894 16.87 41.40 -15.02
CA PRO A 894 16.44 40.29 -15.87
C PRO A 894 15.73 40.82 -17.13
N ASP A 895 15.89 40.12 -18.24
CA ASP A 895 15.08 40.18 -19.47
C ASP A 895 14.61 38.74 -19.66
N THR A 896 13.54 38.40 -18.94
CA THR A 896 13.27 37.00 -18.59
C THR A 896 12.74 36.20 -19.78
N ASP A 897 12.12 36.86 -20.77
CA ASP A 897 11.57 36.20 -21.96
C ASP A 897 12.35 36.46 -23.27
N GLY A 898 13.27 37.41 -23.28
CA GLY A 898 14.17 37.71 -24.38
C GLY A 898 13.46 38.31 -25.60
N ASP A 899 12.43 39.12 -25.41
CA ASP A 899 11.77 39.89 -26.47
C ASP A 899 12.58 41.15 -26.89
N GLY A 900 13.51 41.60 -26.04
CA GLY A 900 14.45 42.70 -26.25
C GLY A 900 14.22 43.97 -25.42
N ILE A 901 13.36 43.95 -24.39
CA ILE A 901 13.20 44.98 -23.36
C ILE A 901 13.54 44.35 -21.99
N CYS A 902 14.18 45.09 -21.07
CA CYS A 902 14.45 44.55 -19.74
C CYS A 902 13.18 44.60 -18.86
N ASP A 903 13.02 43.63 -17.96
CA ASP A 903 11.82 43.41 -17.13
C ASP A 903 11.27 44.72 -16.49
N ALA A 904 12.15 45.63 -16.06
CA ALA A 904 11.72 46.87 -15.40
C ALA A 904 11.02 47.88 -16.34
N SER A 905 11.24 47.78 -17.65
CA SER A 905 10.61 48.60 -18.69
C SER A 905 9.69 47.78 -19.59
N ASP A 906 9.57 46.48 -19.31
CA ASP A 906 8.70 45.54 -19.99
C ASP A 906 7.34 45.49 -19.25
N PRO A 907 6.21 45.71 -19.94
CA PRO A 907 4.90 45.59 -19.33
C PRO A 907 4.62 44.19 -18.77
N GLU A 908 5.21 43.14 -19.35
CA GLU A 908 5.08 41.75 -18.92
C GLU A 908 6.35 40.95 -19.15
N ILE A 909 7.15 40.96 -18.10
CA ILE A 909 8.55 40.59 -18.04
C ILE A 909 8.89 39.13 -18.40
N ASN A 910 7.90 38.23 -18.39
CA ASN A 910 8.07 36.79 -18.62
C ASN A 910 7.33 36.28 -19.86
N ASP A 911 6.60 37.17 -20.53
CA ASP A 911 5.78 36.83 -21.66
C ASP A 911 6.20 37.64 -22.89
N ARG A 912 7.04 37.00 -23.70
CA ARG A 912 7.54 37.54 -24.97
C ARG A 912 6.44 38.04 -25.93
N TYR A 913 5.17 37.71 -25.66
CA TYR A 913 4.00 38.09 -26.43
C TYR A 913 3.29 39.37 -25.93
N VAL A 914 3.84 40.08 -24.94
CA VAL A 914 3.24 41.30 -24.38
C VAL A 914 4.30 42.40 -24.24
N CYS A 915 4.16 43.49 -25.01
CA CYS A 915 5.17 44.55 -25.10
C CYS A 915 4.57 45.96 -25.26
N GLY A 916 3.27 46.12 -25.01
CA GLY A 916 2.48 47.35 -25.01
C GLY A 916 1.59 47.51 -26.25
N ASP A 917 0.60 48.41 -26.19
CA ASP A 917 -0.33 48.77 -27.29
C ASP A 917 0.05 50.13 -27.91
N SER A 918 0.73 50.11 -29.06
CA SER A 918 1.21 51.32 -29.71
C SER A 918 0.20 51.95 -30.68
N ASP A 919 -0.84 51.23 -31.08
CA ASP A 919 -1.75 51.64 -32.14
C ASP A 919 -3.15 52.04 -31.63
N GLY A 920 -3.47 51.66 -30.40
CA GLY A 920 -4.50 52.21 -29.52
C GLY A 920 -5.86 51.54 -29.66
N ASP A 921 -5.88 50.26 -30.05
CA ASP A 921 -7.07 49.42 -30.12
C ASP A 921 -7.24 48.49 -28.91
N THR A 922 -6.43 48.70 -27.87
CA THR A 922 -6.43 48.07 -26.53
C THR A 922 -5.94 46.63 -26.46
N CYS A 923 -5.55 46.03 -27.59
CA CYS A 923 -4.89 44.74 -27.65
C CYS A 923 -3.35 44.91 -27.79
N ASP A 924 -2.56 43.96 -27.29
CA ASP A 924 -1.11 44.14 -27.11
C ASP A 924 -0.29 43.80 -28.37
N ASP A 925 0.65 44.68 -28.74
CA ASP A 925 1.41 44.64 -29.99
C ASP A 925 2.22 43.34 -30.20
N CYS A 926 2.52 42.54 -29.17
CA CYS A 926 3.34 41.33 -29.30
C CYS A 926 2.54 40.01 -29.42
N PHE A 927 1.21 40.06 -29.41
CA PHE A 927 0.31 38.90 -29.21
C PHE A 927 0.46 37.79 -30.28
N VAL A 928 0.90 38.13 -31.51
CA VAL A 928 1.14 37.12 -32.57
C VAL A 928 2.63 36.83 -32.76
N ALA A 929 3.05 35.67 -32.26
CA ALA A 929 4.39 35.07 -32.43
C ALA A 929 5.54 35.73 -31.62
N GLY A 930 5.24 36.64 -30.69
CA GLY A 930 6.18 37.01 -29.63
C GLY A 930 7.28 37.95 -30.09
N ALA A 931 6.93 38.85 -30.99
CA ALA A 931 7.82 39.87 -31.49
C ALA A 931 6.99 41.09 -31.87
N PHE A 932 7.38 42.25 -31.35
CA PHE A 932 6.72 43.55 -31.53
C PHE A 932 6.04 43.76 -32.92
N ALA A 933 4.70 43.67 -32.99
CA ALA A 933 3.84 43.62 -34.19
C ALA A 933 2.39 44.22 -34.03
N PRO A 934 2.23 45.55 -34.09
CA PRO A 934 1.06 46.33 -33.59
C PRO A 934 -0.17 46.44 -34.53
N MET A 935 -0.67 45.39 -35.19
CA MET A 935 -1.85 45.50 -36.10
C MET A 935 -2.70 44.20 -36.25
N ASP A 936 -2.44 43.15 -35.46
CA ASP A 936 -3.05 41.81 -35.61
C ASP A 936 -2.91 41.04 -34.27
N ASP A 937 -3.68 41.43 -33.24
CA ASP A 937 -3.34 41.22 -31.81
C ASP A 937 -4.47 40.81 -30.79
N GLY A 938 -5.69 40.34 -31.17
CA GLY A 938 -6.71 39.88 -30.16
C GLY A 938 -8.03 39.17 -30.61
N VAL A 939 -8.91 38.75 -29.65
CA VAL A 939 -10.22 38.01 -29.77
C VAL A 939 -11.44 38.88 -29.38
N ASP A 940 -12.65 38.63 -29.95
CA ASP A 940 -13.90 39.47 -29.87
C ASP A 940 -15.15 38.53 -29.72
N THR A 941 -15.77 38.50 -28.54
CA THR A 941 -16.65 37.43 -27.99
C THR A 941 -18.13 37.63 -28.31
N ASP A 942 -18.67 38.84 -28.19
CA ASP A 942 -20.03 39.18 -28.59
C ASP A 942 -20.13 39.56 -30.09
N GLY A 943 -18.99 39.84 -30.73
CA GLY A 943 -18.82 40.09 -32.17
C GLY A 943 -19.11 41.54 -32.59
N ASP A 944 -18.95 42.48 -31.66
CA ASP A 944 -19.17 43.92 -31.78
C ASP A 944 -18.08 44.64 -32.61
N GLY A 945 -16.85 44.11 -32.61
CA GLY A 945 -15.70 44.65 -33.33
C GLY A 945 -14.66 45.37 -32.47
N SER A 946 -14.82 45.36 -31.15
CA SER A 946 -13.77 45.60 -30.16
C SER A 946 -13.21 44.23 -29.73
N CYS A 947 -11.91 44.11 -29.44
CA CYS A 947 -11.45 42.88 -28.78
C CYS A 947 -11.94 42.90 -27.33
N ASP A 948 -12.17 41.73 -26.73
CA ASP A 948 -12.71 41.58 -25.36
C ASP A 948 -11.91 42.38 -24.31
N ALA A 949 -10.63 42.69 -24.58
CA ALA A 949 -9.83 43.52 -23.68
C ALA A 949 -10.20 45.02 -23.69
N GLY A 950 -11.04 45.46 -24.64
CA GLY A 950 -11.42 46.86 -24.85
C GLY A 950 -12.90 47.10 -25.10
N ASP A 951 -13.72 46.04 -25.05
CA ASP A 951 -15.14 46.21 -24.81
C ASP A 951 -15.36 46.57 -23.32
N LEU A 952 -16.53 47.10 -22.99
CA LEU A 952 -16.87 47.51 -21.61
C LEU A 952 -18.05 46.72 -21.04
N ASP A 953 -18.51 45.71 -21.77
CA ASP A 953 -19.64 44.82 -21.51
C ASP A 953 -19.47 43.62 -22.46
N ASP A 954 -18.47 42.77 -22.18
CA ASP A 954 -17.92 41.77 -23.12
C ASP A 954 -18.93 40.68 -23.53
N ASP A 955 -20.06 40.56 -22.82
CA ASP A 955 -21.16 39.63 -23.10
C ASP A 955 -22.57 40.26 -23.25
N ASP A 956 -22.69 41.59 -23.12
CA ASP A 956 -23.90 42.43 -23.27
C ASP A 956 -25.06 42.03 -22.31
N ASP A 957 -24.75 41.62 -21.08
CA ASP A 957 -25.73 41.30 -20.02
C ASP A 957 -26.33 42.56 -19.34
N GLY A 958 -25.69 43.70 -19.55
CA GLY A 958 -26.11 45.02 -19.09
C GLY A 958 -25.40 45.50 -17.81
N VAL A 959 -24.46 44.72 -17.27
CA VAL A 959 -23.48 45.11 -16.27
C VAL A 959 -22.15 45.28 -17.00
N THR A 960 -21.52 46.45 -16.84
CA THR A 960 -20.21 46.68 -17.46
C THR A 960 -19.17 45.77 -16.81
N ASP A 961 -18.17 45.27 -17.53
CA ASP A 961 -17.14 44.33 -17.00
C ASP A 961 -16.52 44.79 -15.68
N SER A 962 -16.40 46.11 -15.49
CA SER A 962 -15.87 46.70 -14.26
C SER A 962 -16.74 46.55 -13.00
N LEU A 963 -17.99 46.12 -13.17
CA LEU A 963 -18.97 45.87 -12.12
C LEU A 963 -19.54 44.45 -12.21
N ASP A 964 -19.13 43.68 -13.22
CA ASP A 964 -19.59 42.34 -13.50
C ASP A 964 -18.58 41.32 -12.94
N LEU A 965 -19.05 40.30 -12.23
CA LEU A 965 -18.19 39.28 -11.64
C LEU A 965 -17.74 38.22 -12.66
N ALA A 966 -18.45 38.08 -13.78
CA ALA A 966 -18.08 37.23 -14.90
C ALA A 966 -18.41 37.91 -16.24
N SER A 967 -17.58 38.87 -16.62
CA SER A 967 -17.78 39.74 -17.80
C SER A 967 -17.97 39.04 -19.17
N LEU A 968 -17.76 37.73 -19.27
CA LEU A 968 -17.93 36.93 -20.49
C LEU A 968 -19.08 35.91 -20.39
N ASP A 969 -19.75 35.82 -19.24
CA ASP A 969 -20.88 34.94 -18.97
C ASP A 969 -22.12 35.70 -18.42
N PRO A 970 -23.18 35.88 -19.23
CA PRO A 970 -24.25 36.84 -18.97
C PRO A 970 -25.29 36.42 -17.89
N TYR A 971 -24.85 35.63 -16.90
CA TYR A 971 -25.66 35.06 -15.82
C TYR A 971 -25.06 35.29 -14.41
N ILE A 972 -23.90 35.95 -14.27
CA ILE A 972 -23.18 36.12 -13.00
C ILE A 972 -22.65 37.56 -12.92
N CYS A 973 -23.24 38.45 -12.13
CA CYS A 973 -22.98 39.90 -12.23
C CYS A 973 -22.82 40.65 -10.89
N GLY A 974 -22.79 39.97 -9.74
CA GLY A 974 -22.57 40.61 -8.43
C GLY A 974 -23.61 40.28 -7.36
N ASP A 975 -23.28 40.53 -6.09
CA ASP A 975 -24.19 40.46 -4.92
C ASP A 975 -24.22 41.86 -4.27
N SER A 976 -25.19 42.69 -4.65
CA SER A 976 -25.17 44.11 -4.30
C SER A 976 -25.74 44.41 -2.92
N ASP A 977 -26.61 43.57 -2.40
CA ASP A 977 -27.23 43.74 -1.09
C ASP A 977 -26.54 42.94 0.02
N GLY A 978 -25.62 42.05 -0.38
CA GLY A 978 -24.65 41.38 0.47
C GLY A 978 -25.24 40.19 1.21
N ASP A 979 -26.23 39.54 0.58
CA ASP A 979 -26.89 38.35 1.11
C ASP A 979 -26.25 37.05 0.61
N THR A 980 -25.12 37.14 -0.10
CA THR A 980 -24.29 36.05 -0.66
C THR A 980 -24.78 35.43 -1.97
N CYS A 981 -25.95 35.82 -2.50
CA CYS A 981 -26.48 35.32 -3.77
C CYS A 981 -26.27 36.32 -4.94
N ASP A 982 -26.08 35.82 -6.16
CA ASP A 982 -25.77 36.68 -7.32
C ASP A 982 -27.02 37.30 -7.96
N ASP A 983 -27.06 38.64 -7.97
CA ASP A 983 -28.09 39.55 -8.48
C ASP A 983 -28.63 39.19 -9.89
N CYS A 984 -27.89 38.45 -10.73
CA CYS A 984 -28.27 38.10 -12.11
C CYS A 984 -28.79 36.67 -12.31
N ALA A 985 -28.76 35.82 -11.28
CA ALA A 985 -28.91 34.37 -11.37
C ALA A 985 -30.25 33.86 -11.97
N ILE A 986 -31.35 34.63 -11.86
CA ILE A 986 -32.68 34.12 -12.25
C ILE A 986 -33.12 34.49 -13.68
N VAL A 987 -32.55 35.53 -14.34
CA VAL A 987 -32.95 35.90 -15.73
C VAL A 987 -31.86 36.54 -16.62
N GLY A 988 -30.57 36.60 -16.22
CA GLY A 988 -29.52 37.26 -17.01
C GLY A 988 -29.75 38.77 -17.12
N GLY A 989 -29.92 39.39 -15.95
CA GLY A 989 -30.07 40.84 -15.79
C GLY A 989 -30.43 41.20 -14.35
N LEU A 990 -29.72 42.20 -13.81
CA LEU A 990 -29.72 42.66 -12.41
C LEU A 990 -31.11 42.74 -11.72
N ASP A 991 -31.34 41.92 -10.68
CA ASP A 991 -32.47 41.99 -9.73
C ASP A 991 -32.05 41.67 -8.26
N PRO A 992 -31.46 42.64 -7.52
CA PRO A 992 -30.82 42.48 -6.20
C PRO A 992 -31.78 42.29 -4.99
N ASP A 993 -33.00 41.80 -5.20
CA ASP A 993 -33.98 41.55 -4.12
C ASP A 993 -34.60 40.13 -4.26
N ASN A 994 -34.21 39.35 -5.28
CA ASN A 994 -34.79 38.04 -5.64
C ASN A 994 -33.81 37.24 -6.54
N ASP A 995 -32.59 37.08 -6.05
CA ASP A 995 -31.39 36.44 -6.60
C ASP A 995 -31.12 35.07 -5.95
N GLY A 996 -31.59 34.86 -4.71
CA GLY A 996 -31.41 33.62 -3.96
C GLY A 996 -32.67 33.09 -3.24
N THR A 997 -32.51 31.96 -2.55
CA THR A 997 -33.44 31.48 -1.51
C THR A 997 -32.79 31.75 -0.15
N ASP A 998 -33.56 32.26 0.80
CA ASP A 998 -33.16 32.54 2.21
C ASP A 998 -34.20 31.81 3.09
N GLY A 999 -33.80 30.65 3.58
CA GLY A 999 -34.63 29.63 4.21
C GLY A 999 -35.11 30.04 5.61
N ASP A 1000 -34.23 30.64 6.39
CA ASP A 1000 -34.42 30.96 7.80
C ASP A 1000 -34.78 32.43 8.09
N LEU A 1001 -34.63 33.29 7.07
CA LEU A 1001 -34.95 34.71 7.06
C LEU A 1001 -34.07 35.53 8.00
N ASP A 1002 -32.82 35.11 8.24
CA ASP A 1002 -31.86 35.87 9.02
C ASP A 1002 -31.15 36.98 8.22
N GLY A 1003 -31.18 36.87 6.90
CA GLY A 1003 -30.72 37.87 5.95
C GLY A 1003 -29.47 37.50 5.15
N GLU A 1004 -28.95 36.28 5.29
CA GLU A 1004 -28.04 35.66 4.33
C GLU A 1004 -28.84 34.62 3.49
N CYS A 1005 -28.41 34.32 2.27
CA CYS A 1005 -29.04 33.32 1.41
C CYS A 1005 -28.39 31.95 1.63
N ASP A 1006 -29.15 30.88 1.38
CA ASP A 1006 -28.78 29.46 1.65
C ASP A 1006 -27.44 29.00 1.00
N GLN A 1007 -26.86 29.79 0.10
CA GLN A 1007 -25.60 29.44 -0.57
C GLN A 1007 -24.37 29.91 0.21
N GLY A 1008 -24.52 30.88 1.11
CA GLY A 1008 -23.43 31.47 1.89
C GLY A 1008 -23.69 31.54 3.40
N ASP A 1009 -24.88 31.16 3.85
CA ASP A 1009 -25.11 30.81 5.26
C ASP A 1009 -24.41 29.46 5.57
N LEU A 1010 -24.05 29.26 6.84
CA LEU A 1010 -23.39 28.03 7.32
C LEU A 1010 -24.33 27.18 8.20
N ASP A 1011 -25.55 27.65 8.40
CA ASP A 1011 -26.64 27.07 9.21
C ASP A 1011 -27.96 27.55 8.60
N ASP A 1012 -28.28 27.04 7.41
CA ASP A 1012 -29.33 27.49 6.48
C ASP A 1012 -30.76 27.52 7.08
N ASP A 1013 -30.98 26.86 8.22
CA ASP A 1013 -32.26 26.88 8.95
C ASP A 1013 -32.15 27.40 10.41
N ASN A 1014 -30.94 27.77 10.83
CA ASN A 1014 -30.54 28.35 12.11
C ASN A 1014 -30.99 27.54 13.33
N ASP A 1015 -31.01 26.21 13.20
CA ASP A 1015 -31.31 25.30 14.29
C ASP A 1015 -30.10 25.09 15.24
N GLY A 1016 -28.91 25.53 14.83
CA GLY A 1016 -27.67 25.49 15.60
C GLY A 1016 -26.73 24.33 15.24
N VAL A 1017 -27.02 23.55 14.20
CA VAL A 1017 -26.11 22.61 13.55
C VAL A 1017 -25.62 23.23 12.24
N LEU A 1018 -24.34 23.07 11.92
CA LEU A 1018 -23.79 23.63 10.68
C LEU A 1018 -24.15 22.74 9.49
N ASP A 1019 -24.39 23.29 8.29
CA ASP A 1019 -24.82 22.52 7.10
C ASP A 1019 -23.92 21.33 6.77
N THR A 1020 -22.62 21.45 7.05
CA THR A 1020 -21.65 20.35 6.83
C THR A 1020 -21.82 19.15 7.75
N SER A 1021 -22.57 19.31 8.83
CA SER A 1021 -22.88 18.32 9.86
C SER A 1021 -24.38 18.16 10.05
N ASP A 1022 -25.19 18.78 9.18
CA ASP A 1022 -26.64 18.77 9.20
C ASP A 1022 -27.18 17.87 8.06
N LEU A 1023 -28.04 16.89 8.35
CA LEU A 1023 -28.67 16.04 7.34
C LEU A 1023 -29.93 16.66 6.71
N CYS A 1024 -30.45 17.73 7.30
CA CYS A 1024 -31.54 18.56 6.83
C CYS A 1024 -31.18 20.06 6.76
N PRO A 1025 -30.12 20.46 6.02
CA PRO A 1025 -29.57 21.82 6.12
C PRO A 1025 -30.60 22.96 5.92
N THR A 1026 -31.57 22.78 5.01
CA THR A 1026 -32.60 23.80 4.73
C THR A 1026 -33.93 23.49 5.45
N GLY A 1027 -33.88 23.01 6.68
CA GLY A 1027 -34.99 22.44 7.44
C GLY A 1027 -36.04 23.42 8.00
N GLU A 1028 -36.88 22.96 8.94
CA GLU A 1028 -37.89 23.80 9.60
C GLU A 1028 -37.20 24.82 10.51
N THR A 1029 -37.49 26.10 10.38
CA THR A 1029 -36.76 27.10 11.18
C THR A 1029 -37.41 27.37 12.55
N GLY A 1030 -36.60 27.82 13.53
CA GLY A 1030 -37.09 28.32 14.82
C GLY A 1030 -37.28 27.29 15.93
N TRP A 1031 -36.60 26.16 15.81
CA TRP A 1031 -36.31 25.22 16.90
C TRP A 1031 -34.78 25.18 17.10
N THR A 1032 -34.27 24.21 17.85
CA THR A 1032 -32.82 24.06 18.02
C THR A 1032 -32.47 22.60 18.18
N SER A 1033 -31.49 22.07 17.45
CA SER A 1033 -31.03 20.69 17.61
C SER A 1033 -30.59 20.40 19.05
N ASN A 1034 -31.20 19.37 19.63
CA ASN A 1034 -30.85 18.80 20.93
C ASN A 1034 -31.63 17.50 21.12
N SER A 1035 -31.13 16.63 22.00
CA SER A 1035 -31.65 15.30 22.35
C SER A 1035 -33.11 15.21 22.84
N SER A 1036 -33.92 16.26 22.72
CA SER A 1036 -35.36 16.24 23.00
C SER A 1036 -36.24 16.75 21.85
N THR A 1037 -35.62 17.21 20.75
CA THR A 1037 -36.27 17.68 19.52
C THR A 1037 -35.63 17.15 18.24
N ASP A 1038 -34.45 16.54 18.36
CA ASP A 1038 -33.61 15.88 17.37
C ASP A 1038 -32.81 14.82 18.17
N ALA A 1039 -33.18 13.54 18.07
CA ALA A 1039 -32.81 12.52 19.05
C ALA A 1039 -31.34 12.08 18.92
N ASP A 1040 -30.83 12.00 17.70
CA ASP A 1040 -29.46 11.64 17.34
C ASP A 1040 -28.56 12.86 17.05
N VAL A 1041 -29.14 14.06 16.98
CA VAL A 1041 -28.46 15.36 16.91
C VAL A 1041 -27.79 15.57 15.56
N ASP A 1042 -28.47 15.18 14.50
CA ASP A 1042 -27.98 15.27 13.11
C ASP A 1042 -28.46 16.54 12.37
N GLY A 1043 -29.22 17.42 13.04
CA GLY A 1043 -29.79 18.64 12.47
C GLY A 1043 -31.19 18.47 11.88
N CYS A 1044 -31.70 17.24 11.80
CA CYS A 1044 -33.07 16.98 11.38
C CYS A 1044 -34.02 16.96 12.58
N ARG A 1045 -35.18 17.62 12.43
CA ARG A 1045 -36.19 17.62 13.49
C ARG A 1045 -37.05 16.36 13.46
N ASP A 1046 -37.01 15.59 14.56
CA ASP A 1046 -37.82 14.38 14.82
C ASP A 1046 -39.28 14.51 14.32
N ALA A 1047 -39.90 15.65 14.64
CA ALA A 1047 -41.36 15.77 14.51
C ALA A 1047 -41.85 16.00 13.07
N THR A 1048 -40.96 16.37 12.15
CA THR A 1048 -41.37 17.07 10.92
C THR A 1048 -40.54 16.77 9.68
N GLU A 1049 -39.24 16.52 9.81
CA GLU A 1049 -38.33 16.42 8.67
C GLU A 1049 -37.34 15.28 8.74
N ASP A 1050 -37.06 14.79 9.94
CA ASP A 1050 -36.44 13.48 10.09
C ASP A 1050 -37.45 12.36 9.80
N LEU A 1051 -36.98 11.29 9.17
CA LEU A 1051 -37.74 10.07 8.89
C LEU A 1051 -37.13 8.83 9.56
N ASP A 1052 -36.01 9.01 10.25
CA ASP A 1052 -35.23 8.04 11.01
C ASP A 1052 -34.65 8.78 12.24
N ASP A 1053 -35.57 9.19 13.12
CA ASP A 1053 -35.40 10.10 14.27
C ASP A 1053 -34.21 9.75 15.21
N ASP A 1054 -33.63 8.54 15.14
CA ASP A 1054 -32.44 8.14 15.88
C ASP A 1054 -31.28 7.57 15.04
N ASN A 1055 -31.42 7.59 13.70
CA ASN A 1055 -30.47 7.14 12.68
C ASN A 1055 -29.91 5.72 12.90
N ASP A 1056 -30.73 4.81 13.43
CA ASP A 1056 -30.37 3.39 13.52
C ASP A 1056 -30.53 2.64 12.18
N GLY A 1057 -31.06 3.32 11.16
CA GLY A 1057 -31.29 2.77 9.83
C GLY A 1057 -32.67 2.15 9.63
N VAL A 1058 -33.57 2.26 10.62
CA VAL A 1058 -34.98 1.89 10.54
C VAL A 1058 -35.87 3.13 10.56
N LEU A 1059 -36.54 3.41 9.45
CA LEU A 1059 -37.47 4.55 9.36
C LEU A 1059 -38.56 4.51 10.46
N ASP A 1060 -38.94 5.66 11.04
CA ASP A 1060 -39.86 5.77 12.20
C ASP A 1060 -41.20 5.04 12.03
N ILE A 1061 -41.62 4.86 10.78
CA ILE A 1061 -42.88 4.19 10.43
C ILE A 1061 -42.82 2.68 10.65
N ASP A 1062 -41.63 2.10 10.51
CA ASP A 1062 -41.32 0.69 10.68
C ASP A 1062 -40.52 0.44 11.98
N ASP A 1063 -40.15 1.51 12.70
CA ASP A 1063 -39.46 1.49 13.99
C ASP A 1063 -40.41 1.32 15.21
N SER A 1064 -39.94 0.57 16.22
CA SER A 1064 -40.70 0.27 17.43
C SER A 1064 -40.53 1.32 18.55
N SER A 1065 -39.38 2.00 18.58
CA SER A 1065 -39.04 3.16 19.39
C SER A 1065 -38.21 4.16 18.58
N PRO A 1066 -38.86 5.03 17.77
CA PRO A 1066 -38.18 5.91 16.82
C PRO A 1066 -37.14 6.90 17.37
N THR A 1067 -36.88 6.96 18.68
CA THR A 1067 -35.97 7.99 19.25
C THR A 1067 -34.92 7.34 20.16
N ASP A 1068 -34.80 6.02 20.10
CA ASP A 1068 -33.86 5.22 20.87
C ASP A 1068 -33.17 4.24 19.91
N PRO A 1069 -31.95 4.55 19.45
CA PRO A 1069 -31.31 3.82 18.36
C PRO A 1069 -31.00 2.36 18.69
N TYR A 1070 -31.19 1.96 19.97
CA TYR A 1070 -31.00 0.60 20.45
C TYR A 1070 -32.33 -0.17 20.60
N ALA A 1071 -33.43 0.33 20.02
CA ALA A 1071 -34.76 -0.19 20.25
C ALA A 1071 -35.70 -0.13 19.03
N CYS A 1072 -35.41 -0.90 17.98
CA CYS A 1072 -36.20 -1.03 16.77
C CYS A 1072 -37.09 -2.30 16.74
N GLY A 1073 -37.59 -2.69 15.57
CA GLY A 1073 -38.46 -3.87 15.44
C GLY A 1073 -37.73 -5.20 15.64
N ASP A 1074 -38.47 -6.26 15.98
CA ASP A 1074 -38.01 -7.67 15.92
C ASP A 1074 -38.40 -8.23 14.54
N GLY A 1075 -37.55 -7.98 13.54
CA GLY A 1075 -37.83 -8.19 12.13
C GLY A 1075 -37.69 -9.65 11.70
N ASP A 1076 -36.81 -10.40 12.37
CA ASP A 1076 -36.55 -11.81 12.09
C ASP A 1076 -37.31 -12.78 13.03
N GLY A 1077 -37.87 -12.26 14.14
CA GLY A 1077 -38.72 -12.98 15.07
C GLY A 1077 -37.96 -13.75 16.15
N ASP A 1078 -36.69 -13.41 16.40
CA ASP A 1078 -35.79 -14.07 17.36
C ASP A 1078 -35.95 -13.58 18.81
N THR A 1079 -36.87 -12.62 19.03
CA THR A 1079 -37.23 -11.99 20.31
C THR A 1079 -36.26 -10.94 20.85
N CYS A 1080 -35.11 -10.77 20.23
CA CYS A 1080 -34.32 -9.57 20.36
C CYS A 1080 -34.87 -8.49 19.46
N ASP A 1081 -34.39 -7.30 19.74
CA ASP A 1081 -34.73 -6.10 19.03
C ASP A 1081 -33.57 -5.86 18.06
N ASP A 1082 -33.86 -5.76 16.76
CA ASP A 1082 -32.87 -5.83 15.67
C ASP A 1082 -31.71 -4.80 15.82
N CYS A 1083 -31.83 -3.82 16.72
CA CYS A 1083 -30.87 -2.73 16.93
C CYS A 1083 -30.15 -2.78 18.29
N ALA A 1084 -30.47 -3.75 19.16
CA ALA A 1084 -30.11 -3.73 20.58
C ALA A 1084 -28.61 -3.79 20.92
N VAL A 1085 -27.74 -4.21 19.99
CA VAL A 1085 -26.29 -4.37 20.26
C VAL A 1085 -25.47 -3.17 19.79
N MET A 1086 -25.79 -2.60 18.63
CA MET A 1086 -24.93 -1.63 17.96
C MET A 1086 -25.58 -0.27 17.68
N GLY A 1087 -26.87 -0.12 18.00
CA GLY A 1087 -27.57 1.10 17.68
C GLY A 1087 -27.90 1.24 16.19
N LEU A 1088 -27.93 0.10 15.47
CA LEU A 1088 -28.10 0.01 14.01
C LEU A 1088 -28.81 -1.29 13.66
N ALA A 1089 -29.71 -1.26 12.66
CA ALA A 1089 -30.49 -2.42 12.21
C ALA A 1089 -29.61 -3.60 11.76
N ALA A 1090 -29.57 -4.64 12.58
CA ALA A 1090 -28.79 -5.85 12.37
C ALA A 1090 -29.61 -7.13 12.69
N PRO A 1091 -30.62 -7.50 11.88
CA PRO A 1091 -31.61 -8.58 12.18
C PRO A 1091 -30.99 -9.99 12.14
N GLY A 1092 -30.12 -10.35 13.07
CA GLY A 1092 -29.27 -11.53 12.99
C GLY A 1092 -27.90 -11.35 13.63
N ASN A 1093 -27.63 -10.17 14.22
CA ASN A 1093 -26.54 -9.94 15.16
C ASN A 1093 -26.92 -8.82 16.16
N ASP A 1094 -28.11 -8.96 16.74
CA ASP A 1094 -28.87 -8.00 17.53
C ASP A 1094 -29.12 -8.47 18.97
N GLY A 1095 -28.57 -9.64 19.32
CA GLY A 1095 -28.45 -10.11 20.68
C GLY A 1095 -27.43 -11.24 20.77
N PRO A 1096 -26.90 -11.54 21.96
CA PRO A 1096 -26.29 -12.84 22.21
C PRO A 1096 -27.33 -13.95 22.00
N ASP A 1097 -26.93 -15.02 21.32
CA ASP A 1097 -27.68 -16.27 21.09
C ASP A 1097 -26.73 -17.39 21.52
N ALA A 1098 -26.71 -17.68 22.82
CA ALA A 1098 -25.69 -18.50 23.44
C ALA A 1098 -25.73 -19.97 22.98
N ASP A 1099 -26.89 -20.48 22.57
CA ASP A 1099 -27.07 -21.86 22.08
C ASP A 1099 -27.21 -21.99 20.55
N GLY A 1100 -27.36 -20.87 19.84
CA GLY A 1100 -27.45 -20.80 18.39
C GLY A 1100 -28.76 -21.33 17.82
N ASP A 1101 -29.85 -21.35 18.60
CA ASP A 1101 -31.14 -21.89 18.19
C ASP A 1101 -32.01 -20.89 17.39
N GLY A 1102 -31.55 -19.64 17.31
CA GLY A 1102 -32.20 -18.53 16.61
C GLY A 1102 -33.24 -17.82 17.44
N LEU A 1103 -33.17 -17.92 18.77
CA LEU A 1103 -33.73 -17.00 19.74
C LEU A 1103 -32.57 -16.35 20.51
N CYS A 1104 -32.65 -15.07 20.82
CA CYS A 1104 -31.61 -14.45 21.63
C CYS A 1104 -31.84 -14.69 23.14
N ASP A 1105 -30.77 -14.62 23.93
CA ASP A 1105 -30.75 -14.85 25.39
C ASP A 1105 -31.79 -14.02 26.19
N VAL A 1106 -32.22 -12.86 25.67
CA VAL A 1106 -33.16 -11.98 26.39
C VAL A 1106 -34.61 -12.52 26.34
N GLY A 1107 -34.94 -13.33 25.34
CA GLY A 1107 -36.28 -13.87 25.13
C GLY A 1107 -36.34 -15.39 24.98
N ASP A 1108 -35.19 -16.06 24.97
CA ASP A 1108 -35.08 -17.46 25.33
C ASP A 1108 -35.37 -17.65 26.84
N LEU A 1109 -35.77 -18.86 27.22
CA LEU A 1109 -36.05 -19.24 28.59
C LEU A 1109 -35.02 -20.26 29.11
N ASP A 1110 -33.99 -20.56 28.33
CA ASP A 1110 -33.00 -21.62 28.50
C ASP A 1110 -31.77 -21.32 27.60
N ASP A 1111 -31.02 -20.24 27.90
CA ASP A 1111 -30.07 -19.60 26.96
C ASP A 1111 -28.92 -20.53 26.48
N ASP A 1112 -28.57 -21.60 27.22
CA ASP A 1112 -27.59 -22.61 26.82
C ASP A 1112 -28.20 -24.00 26.50
N ASN A 1113 -29.53 -24.08 26.50
CA ASN A 1113 -30.38 -25.23 26.19
C ASN A 1113 -30.04 -26.51 26.96
N ASP A 1114 -29.54 -26.38 28.19
CA ASP A 1114 -29.21 -27.50 29.08
C ASP A 1114 -30.48 -28.12 29.73
N GLY A 1115 -31.62 -27.42 29.65
CA GLY A 1115 -32.91 -27.87 30.17
C GLY A 1115 -33.28 -27.30 31.55
N VAL A 1116 -32.50 -26.39 32.11
CA VAL A 1116 -32.80 -25.58 33.30
C VAL A 1116 -33.14 -24.15 32.85
N PRO A 1117 -34.36 -23.67 33.13
CA PRO A 1117 -34.70 -22.31 32.70
C PRO A 1117 -33.89 -21.25 33.45
N ASP A 1118 -33.44 -20.18 32.78
CA ASP A 1118 -32.50 -19.14 33.30
C ASP A 1118 -32.88 -18.59 34.68
N VAL A 1119 -34.19 -18.51 34.95
CA VAL A 1119 -34.70 -18.05 36.26
C VAL A 1119 -34.36 -18.99 37.44
N ASN A 1120 -33.93 -20.21 37.15
CA ASN A 1120 -33.43 -21.19 38.11
C ASN A 1120 -32.00 -21.67 37.73
N ASP A 1121 -31.35 -20.97 36.81
CA ASP A 1121 -29.99 -21.21 36.37
C ASP A 1121 -29.03 -20.15 36.96
N LEU A 1122 -27.91 -20.58 37.54
CA LEU A 1122 -26.83 -19.73 38.06
C LEU A 1122 -25.70 -19.54 37.04
N CYS A 1123 -25.71 -20.33 35.97
CA CYS A 1123 -24.86 -20.22 34.79
C CYS A 1123 -25.71 -20.17 33.49
N PRO A 1124 -26.59 -19.16 33.30
CA PRO A 1124 -27.56 -19.18 32.19
C PRO A 1124 -26.96 -19.33 30.78
N THR A 1125 -25.73 -18.87 30.55
CA THR A 1125 -25.03 -18.91 29.24
C THR A 1125 -23.86 -19.90 29.26
N GLY A 1126 -24.05 -21.03 29.94
CA GLY A 1126 -23.02 -22.00 30.28
C GLY A 1126 -22.58 -22.91 29.13
N GLU A 1127 -21.94 -24.04 29.47
CA GLU A 1127 -21.44 -24.98 28.49
C GLU A 1127 -22.60 -25.61 27.71
N MET A 1128 -22.52 -25.60 26.38
CA MET A 1128 -23.51 -26.29 25.54
C MET A 1128 -23.30 -27.82 25.50
N GLU A 1129 -24.31 -28.55 25.00
CA GLU A 1129 -24.31 -30.01 24.75
C GLU A 1129 -24.34 -30.94 25.99
N TRP A 1130 -24.76 -30.45 27.16
CA TRP A 1130 -25.10 -31.29 28.32
C TRP A 1130 -26.55 -31.06 28.76
N THR A 1131 -26.97 -31.71 29.84
CA THR A 1131 -28.31 -31.46 30.40
C THR A 1131 -28.25 -31.60 31.92
N SER A 1132 -28.78 -30.64 32.67
CA SER A 1132 -28.87 -30.75 34.12
C SER A 1132 -29.49 -32.06 34.58
N SER A 1133 -28.78 -32.69 35.50
CA SER A 1133 -29.21 -33.92 36.14
C SER A 1133 -28.63 -33.98 37.55
N PRO A 1134 -29.26 -34.69 38.50
CA PRO A 1134 -28.74 -34.83 39.87
C PRO A 1134 -27.38 -35.56 40.01
N THR A 1135 -26.65 -35.76 38.92
CA THR A 1135 -25.32 -36.36 38.84
C THR A 1135 -24.31 -35.51 38.05
N THR A 1136 -24.75 -34.40 37.44
CA THR A 1136 -23.94 -33.49 36.63
C THR A 1136 -24.15 -32.02 37.02
N ASP A 1137 -25.19 -31.76 37.81
CA ASP A 1137 -25.57 -30.51 38.48
C ASP A 1137 -26.20 -30.95 39.82
N VAL A 1138 -25.42 -30.91 40.90
CA VAL A 1138 -25.73 -31.58 42.17
C VAL A 1138 -26.77 -30.83 42.99
N ASP A 1139 -26.75 -29.51 42.99
CA ASP A 1139 -27.73 -28.68 43.69
C ASP A 1139 -28.90 -28.21 42.82
N GLY A 1140 -28.82 -28.44 41.51
CA GLY A 1140 -29.88 -28.17 40.55
C GLY A 1140 -29.95 -26.69 40.20
N ASP A 1141 -28.82 -26.00 40.22
CA ASP A 1141 -28.71 -24.58 39.92
C ASP A 1141 -28.37 -24.29 38.46
N GLY A 1142 -28.28 -25.30 37.59
CA GLY A 1142 -28.03 -25.11 36.16
C GLY A 1142 -26.55 -24.92 35.78
N CYS A 1143 -25.65 -24.81 36.75
CA CYS A 1143 -24.21 -24.85 36.49
C CYS A 1143 -23.71 -26.30 36.42
N ARG A 1144 -22.79 -26.59 35.48
CA ARG A 1144 -22.16 -27.90 35.41
C ARG A 1144 -21.06 -28.08 36.47
N ASP A 1145 -21.23 -29.06 37.37
CA ASP A 1145 -20.30 -29.40 38.47
C ASP A 1145 -18.81 -29.52 38.02
N GLU A 1146 -18.55 -30.03 36.81
CA GLU A 1146 -17.18 -30.35 36.39
C GLU A 1146 -16.38 -29.13 35.88
N THR A 1147 -17.06 -28.05 35.49
CA THR A 1147 -16.49 -27.02 34.61
C THR A 1147 -16.91 -25.60 34.96
N GLU A 1148 -18.10 -25.38 35.52
CA GLU A 1148 -18.72 -24.06 35.64
C GLU A 1148 -19.15 -23.71 37.06
N ASP A 1149 -19.57 -24.72 37.82
CA ASP A 1149 -19.83 -24.56 39.24
C ASP A 1149 -18.50 -24.63 40.03
N GLN A 1150 -18.38 -23.75 41.03
CA GLN A 1150 -17.24 -23.74 41.95
C GLN A 1150 -17.67 -24.10 43.37
N ASP A 1151 -18.94 -24.38 43.61
CA ASP A 1151 -19.57 -24.81 44.86
C ASP A 1151 -20.71 -25.77 44.53
N ASP A 1152 -20.38 -26.99 44.05
CA ASP A 1152 -21.28 -28.02 43.47
C ASP A 1152 -22.57 -28.31 44.29
N ASP A 1153 -22.61 -27.90 45.56
CA ASP A 1153 -23.74 -28.13 46.47
C ASP A 1153 -24.35 -26.86 47.10
N ASN A 1154 -23.83 -25.68 46.73
CA ASN A 1154 -24.16 -24.34 47.22
C ASN A 1154 -24.30 -24.21 48.75
N ASP A 1155 -23.46 -24.92 49.51
CA ASP A 1155 -23.44 -24.79 50.98
C ASP A 1155 -22.56 -23.65 51.50
N GLY A 1156 -21.92 -22.92 50.57
CA GLY A 1156 -21.15 -21.71 50.81
C GLY A 1156 -19.66 -21.99 51.02
N PHE A 1157 -19.18 -23.16 50.62
CA PHE A 1157 -17.78 -23.56 50.61
C PHE A 1157 -17.44 -24.14 49.24
N GLY A 1158 -16.67 -23.40 48.43
CA GLY A 1158 -16.34 -23.89 47.09
C GLY A 1158 -15.47 -25.15 47.08
N ASP A 1159 -15.49 -25.90 45.97
CA ASP A 1159 -14.95 -27.27 45.85
C ASP A 1159 -13.46 -27.35 46.17
N VAL A 1160 -12.74 -26.27 45.89
CA VAL A 1160 -11.32 -26.13 46.20
C VAL A 1160 -11.07 -26.04 47.71
N ASP A 1161 -11.94 -25.36 48.46
CA ASP A 1161 -11.86 -25.21 49.91
C ASP A 1161 -12.33 -26.48 50.62
N GLU A 1162 -13.39 -27.10 50.10
CA GLU A 1162 -13.95 -28.39 50.48
C GLU A 1162 -12.91 -29.52 50.36
N THR A 1163 -12.27 -29.62 49.19
CA THR A 1163 -11.19 -30.56 48.91
C THR A 1163 -9.99 -30.32 49.82
N SER A 1164 -9.68 -29.05 50.11
CA SER A 1164 -8.58 -28.65 50.99
C SER A 1164 -8.81 -29.05 52.46
N CYS A 1165 -10.06 -29.01 52.93
CA CYS A 1165 -10.41 -29.35 54.31
C CYS A 1165 -10.90 -30.81 54.49
N GLY A 1166 -11.13 -31.52 53.38
CA GLY A 1166 -11.53 -32.93 53.34
C GLY A 1166 -13.02 -33.18 53.56
N SER A 1167 -13.86 -32.18 53.27
CA SER A 1167 -15.31 -32.34 53.05
C SER A 1167 -15.60 -32.88 51.65
N ASP A 1168 -16.88 -32.95 51.26
CA ASP A 1168 -17.35 -33.68 50.09
C ASP A 1168 -18.06 -32.63 49.22
N PRO A 1169 -17.39 -32.12 48.17
CA PRO A 1169 -17.87 -30.97 47.39
C PRO A 1169 -19.29 -31.13 46.84
N ALA A 1170 -19.73 -32.37 46.60
CA ALA A 1170 -21.06 -32.67 46.10
C ALA A 1170 -22.10 -32.93 47.22
N SER A 1171 -21.90 -32.41 48.44
CA SER A 1171 -22.79 -32.70 49.57
C SER A 1171 -22.91 -31.56 50.58
N ALA A 1172 -24.01 -30.78 50.44
CA ALA A 1172 -24.34 -29.58 51.23
C ALA A 1172 -24.49 -29.75 52.77
N THR A 1173 -24.16 -30.94 53.26
CA THR A 1173 -24.13 -31.30 54.69
C THR A 1173 -22.72 -31.59 55.19
N SER A 1174 -21.72 -31.44 54.33
CA SER A 1174 -20.32 -31.74 54.53
C SER A 1174 -19.55 -30.43 54.41
N THR A 1175 -19.56 -29.58 55.45
CA THR A 1175 -18.91 -28.26 55.40
C THR A 1175 -17.55 -28.22 56.08
N CYS A 1176 -16.68 -27.28 55.67
CA CYS A 1176 -15.46 -26.93 56.38
C CYS A 1176 -15.73 -26.10 57.66
N ASP A 1177 -15.11 -26.42 58.81
CA ASP A 1177 -15.21 -25.60 60.04
C ASP A 1177 -14.10 -24.55 60.12
N ASN A 1178 -14.46 -23.27 60.00
CA ASN A 1178 -13.54 -22.13 60.03
C ASN A 1178 -13.08 -21.70 61.45
N ARG A 1179 -12.93 -22.66 62.39
CA ARG A 1179 -12.29 -22.43 63.69
C ARG A 1179 -11.44 -23.62 64.12
N SER A 1180 -10.13 -23.40 64.10
CA SER A 1180 -9.04 -24.26 64.56
C SER A 1180 -8.66 -25.38 63.59
N GLY A 1181 -7.52 -25.21 62.92
CA GLY A 1181 -6.97 -26.17 61.96
C GLY A 1181 -6.59 -27.53 62.59
N GLU A 1182 -7.58 -28.38 62.88
CA GLU A 1182 -7.46 -29.85 62.92
C GLU A 1182 -8.82 -30.49 62.52
N ALA A 1183 -8.77 -31.49 61.66
CA ALA A 1183 -9.91 -32.23 61.10
C ALA A 1183 -10.83 -32.89 62.14
N TYR A 1184 -12.16 -32.78 61.99
CA TYR A 1184 -13.13 -33.65 62.68
C TYR A 1184 -14.48 -33.81 61.95
N ILE A 1185 -14.76 -35.05 61.51
CA ILE A 1185 -16.05 -35.50 60.95
C ILE A 1185 -17.14 -35.57 62.04
N ALA A 1186 -18.34 -35.01 61.82
CA ALA A 1186 -19.50 -35.26 62.68
C ALA A 1186 -20.88 -35.22 62.00
N ARG A 1187 -21.38 -36.43 61.70
CA ARG A 1187 -22.77 -36.84 61.40
C ARG A 1187 -23.90 -36.04 62.08
N GLY A 1188 -24.77 -35.45 61.25
CA GLY A 1188 -26.18 -35.83 61.11
C GLY A 1188 -27.24 -35.31 62.11
N SER A 1189 -28.35 -34.82 61.54
CA SER A 1189 -29.75 -35.24 61.83
C SER A 1189 -30.76 -34.10 62.03
N CYS A 1190 -31.84 -34.19 61.25
CA CYS A 1190 -33.23 -33.88 61.59
C CYS A 1190 -33.67 -32.41 61.68
N GLY A 1191 -34.39 -31.95 60.64
CA GLY A 1191 -35.83 -32.21 60.58
C GLY A 1191 -36.78 -31.01 60.73
N CYS A 1192 -37.70 -30.95 59.76
CA CYS A 1192 -39.12 -30.58 59.87
C CYS A 1192 -39.56 -29.10 59.79
N ARG A 1193 -40.12 -28.78 58.61
CA ARG A 1193 -41.54 -28.44 58.33
C ARG A 1193 -42.07 -27.06 58.74
N GLN A 1194 -42.52 -26.32 57.70
CA GLN A 1194 -43.92 -25.96 57.35
C GLN A 1194 -44.14 -24.47 57.00
N ASN A 1195 -44.45 -24.26 55.73
CA ASN A 1195 -45.55 -23.48 55.15
C ASN A 1195 -46.13 -22.30 55.95
N GLY A 1196 -46.10 -21.13 55.30
CA GLY A 1196 -47.33 -20.65 54.67
C GLY A 1196 -47.89 -19.33 55.17
N SER A 1197 -47.89 -18.38 54.23
CA SER A 1197 -48.95 -17.42 53.86
C SER A 1197 -49.24 -16.20 54.74
N GLY A 1198 -49.43 -15.08 54.03
CA GLY A 1198 -50.50 -14.15 54.37
C GLY A 1198 -50.13 -12.68 54.28
N GLU A 1199 -50.13 -12.16 53.07
CA GLU A 1199 -50.07 -10.75 52.70
C GLU A 1199 -51.16 -9.87 53.36
N ALA A 1200 -50.81 -8.58 53.48
CA ALA A 1200 -51.57 -7.41 52.99
C ALA A 1200 -51.75 -6.32 54.06
N PHE A 1201 -50.99 -5.22 53.96
CA PHE A 1201 -51.49 -3.95 53.41
C PHE A 1201 -50.45 -2.82 53.53
N THR A 1202 -50.39 -1.99 52.46
CA THR A 1202 -50.06 -0.55 52.38
C THR A 1202 -48.61 -0.04 52.15
N TRP A 1203 -48.33 0.22 50.86
CA TRP A 1203 -47.78 1.42 50.19
C TRP A 1203 -46.35 1.96 50.47
N LEU A 1204 -45.60 2.02 49.34
CA LEU A 1204 -44.47 2.88 48.89
C LEU A 1204 -42.99 2.45 49.14
N LEU A 1205 -42.25 2.56 48.02
CA LEU A 1205 -40.94 2.03 47.61
C LEU A 1205 -39.68 2.56 48.35
N ALA A 1206 -38.67 1.68 48.38
CA ALA A 1206 -37.25 1.84 48.00
C ALA A 1206 -36.29 2.84 48.70
N VAL A 1207 -35.20 2.26 49.23
CA VAL A 1207 -33.76 2.47 48.86
C VAL A 1207 -33.16 3.87 49.03
N PHE A 1208 -31.90 4.07 49.40
CA PHE A 1208 -30.85 3.41 50.18
C PHE A 1208 -29.77 4.50 50.34
N CYS A 1209 -28.90 4.34 51.33
CA CYS A 1209 -28.15 5.43 51.95
C CYS A 1209 -26.91 5.90 51.18
N ALA A 1210 -26.73 7.22 51.21
CA ALA A 1210 -25.53 7.97 50.86
C ALA A 1210 -24.61 8.21 52.09
N TRP A 1211 -23.35 8.54 51.81
CA TRP A 1211 -22.58 9.67 52.36
C TRP A 1211 -22.83 10.16 53.80
N SER A 1212 -21.74 10.14 54.59
CA SER A 1212 -21.07 11.31 55.23
C SER A 1212 -21.82 12.30 56.17
N THR A 1213 -21.01 13.04 56.92
CA THR A 1213 -21.27 13.85 58.12
C THR A 1213 -22.17 15.10 58.00
N ARG A 1214 -22.69 15.53 59.16
CA ARG A 1214 -23.62 16.64 59.49
C ARG A 1214 -23.35 18.05 58.91
N ARG A 1215 -24.48 18.73 58.60
CA ARG A 1215 -24.79 20.20 58.60
C ARG A 1215 -24.09 21.04 57.52
N SER A 1216 -24.81 21.63 56.57
CA SER A 1216 -25.67 22.82 56.72
C SER A 1216 -26.47 23.04 55.42
N ARG A 1217 -27.76 23.44 55.53
CA ARG A 1217 -28.62 24.19 54.56
C ARG A 1217 -27.94 24.57 53.22
N GLN A 1218 -28.53 24.41 52.02
CA GLN A 1218 -29.79 25.01 51.57
C GLN A 1218 -29.94 24.75 50.05
N ARG A 1219 -31.16 24.43 49.60
CA ARG A 1219 -31.80 24.77 48.31
C ARG A 1219 -31.28 24.21 46.97
N ASP A 1220 -32.28 23.73 46.23
CA ASP A 1220 -32.48 23.71 44.77
C ASP A 1220 -31.53 22.79 43.97
N ALA A 1221 -31.92 22.00 42.99
CA ALA A 1221 -33.16 21.40 42.50
C ALA A 1221 -32.67 20.26 41.55
N LYS A 1222 -33.43 19.16 41.43
CA LYS A 1222 -33.32 18.02 40.47
C LYS A 1222 -32.31 18.20 39.30
N HIS A 1223 -31.46 17.25 38.93
CA HIS A 1223 -31.63 15.80 38.88
C HIS A 1223 -30.82 15.02 39.92
#